data_AF-D4B1E3-F1
#
_entry.id   AF-D4B1E3-F1
#
_cell.length_a   1.000
_cell.length_b   1.000
_cell.length_c   1.000
_cell.angle_alpha   90.00
_cell.angle_beta   90.00
_cell.angle_gamma   90.00
#
_symmetry.space_group_name_H-M   'P 1'
#
loop_
_entity.id
_entity.type
_entity.pdbx_description
1 polymer ?
#
loop_
_entity_poly.entity_id
_entity_poly.type
_entity_poly.pdbx_seq_one_letter_code
_entity_poly.pdbx_strand_id
1 'polypeptide(L)'
;MYRSADGSYNNIFRPGVGAAGSSYAKTVQPKSVQPVNLPDPGVLFDSLMARERFEPHPSQISSMLLYLASIIIHDLFKTDPRNPTISKTSSYLDLSPLYGSNQTEQDSVRTFKDGKLKPDSFAERRVHGLPPGSGLLLVMFNRFHNYVVRNLAAINEGGRFSKPQDGDAKAFAKYDNDLFQTGRLITCGLYINCILKDYVRTILNINRIDSDWSLDPRAENAKPFLGSPIASATGNQVSVEFNLIYRWHACISERDVKWSENIFRKIFPGRNPETIPMEEFLRNLGKFSSSLPDDPQERGLGHLRRGPDGLFNDDELVQMLTEGIEDCAGAFGAKGVPKLLRPVEILGIMQARSWNLATLNEFRKHFHLKPHETFEDINSDPYIADQLRHLYDHPDNVELYPGVVVEEVKEVMIPGSGLCPNFTISRAILSDAVALVRGDRFYTTDYTPKALTNWGLNECNYDLKVNKGHVFHKLIFRAFPQHFKRNSVYAHFPFVTPWENSKILSDLGIARKYSWDKPGRMNPPVMINSHSACRTVLGNKRDFKVTWGETIEYLMKRDGHPFGKDFMLSGDRPANSVSRKILHDALYIDRWREEVRAFYKDTTIKLLHSKAYKLGGTINQVDIVRDVINMAHVHFCSAVFSLPLKTEENPRGVYTEKELYDIMALVFKCIFCDTDPAKSFALHEAARENSQTLGRLVMTNVELIKRTGFLAPLIDRIDRHDNILADYGIHMIQRLLDTGLPPQDIVWSHLLPTAGGMVANQGQLSSQCLDYYLSKEGSVHLPEIRKLSKLDTPEADDILLR
;
A
#
# COMPACT_ATOMS: atom_id res chain seq x y z
N MET A 1 -14.35 17.90 -12.33
CA MET A 1 -13.69 18.93 -11.48
C MET A 1 -12.50 18.28 -10.81
N TYR A 2 -11.42 19.04 -10.64
CA TYR A 2 -10.15 18.57 -10.11
C TYR A 2 -9.67 19.48 -8.97
N ARG A 3 -8.62 19.07 -8.26
CA ARG A 3 -7.90 19.96 -7.34
C ARG A 3 -7.21 21.05 -8.15
N SER A 4 -7.52 22.32 -7.90
CA SER A 4 -6.78 23.43 -8.49
C SER A 4 -5.33 23.44 -7.99
N ALA A 5 -4.44 24.16 -8.68
CA ALA A 5 -3.03 24.21 -8.32
C ALA A 5 -2.77 24.94 -6.99
N ASP A 6 -3.62 25.91 -6.63
CA ASP A 6 -3.55 26.69 -5.40
C ASP A 6 -4.50 26.19 -4.29
N GLY A 7 -5.27 25.12 -4.53
CA GLY A 7 -6.24 24.58 -3.57
C GLY A 7 -7.59 25.33 -3.49
N SER A 8 -7.78 26.40 -4.28
CA SER A 8 -9.08 27.06 -4.44
C SER A 8 -10.19 26.12 -4.97
N TYR A 9 -11.45 26.54 -4.85
CA TYR A 9 -12.64 25.79 -5.27
C TYR A 9 -12.82 24.42 -4.61
N ASN A 10 -12.12 24.14 -3.51
CA ASN A 10 -12.40 22.98 -2.68
C ASN A 10 -13.79 23.13 -2.01
N ASN A 11 -14.05 24.27 -1.37
CA ASN A 11 -15.42 24.63 -1.00
C ASN A 11 -16.10 25.36 -2.17
N ILE A 12 -17.18 24.79 -2.71
CA ILE A 12 -17.89 25.33 -3.88
C ILE A 12 -18.62 26.65 -3.54
N PHE A 13 -19.11 26.79 -2.30
CA PHE A 13 -19.80 27.99 -1.84
C PHE A 13 -18.83 29.10 -1.42
N ARG A 14 -17.60 28.74 -1.05
CA ARG A 14 -16.52 29.68 -0.68
C ARG A 14 -15.21 29.32 -1.36
N PRO A 15 -15.06 29.60 -2.66
CA PRO A 15 -13.92 29.15 -3.46
C PRO A 15 -12.54 29.55 -2.94
N GLY A 16 -12.42 30.66 -2.21
CA GLY A 16 -11.13 31.13 -1.68
C GLY A 16 -10.70 30.51 -0.35
N VAL A 17 -11.57 29.74 0.33
CA VAL A 17 -11.22 29.12 1.62
C VAL A 17 -10.11 28.10 1.41
N GLY A 18 -9.05 28.20 2.20
CA GLY A 18 -7.92 27.28 2.17
C GLY A 18 -7.00 27.41 0.96
N ALA A 19 -7.22 28.38 0.07
CA ALA A 19 -6.34 28.59 -1.08
C ALA A 19 -4.96 29.10 -0.65
N ALA A 20 -3.91 28.75 -1.40
CA ALA A 20 -2.57 29.27 -1.20
C ALA A 20 -2.56 30.82 -1.33
N GLY A 21 -1.76 31.48 -0.51
CA GLY A 21 -1.74 32.94 -0.39
C GLY A 21 -2.80 33.51 0.56
N SER A 22 -3.59 32.67 1.23
CA SER A 22 -4.56 33.08 2.26
C SER A 22 -3.92 33.27 3.64
N SER A 23 -4.59 34.03 4.50
CA SER A 23 -4.15 34.23 5.88
C SER A 23 -4.36 32.98 6.73
N TYR A 24 -3.45 32.70 7.67
CA TYR A 24 -3.68 31.69 8.69
C TYR A 24 -4.92 32.02 9.53
N ALA A 25 -5.64 30.98 9.96
CA ALA A 25 -6.65 31.12 11.00
C ALA A 25 -6.01 31.26 12.39
N LYS A 26 -6.83 31.61 13.39
CA LYS A 26 -6.52 31.45 14.82
C LYS A 26 -7.58 30.58 15.47
N THR A 27 -7.15 29.59 16.24
CA THR A 27 -8.04 28.67 16.93
C THR A 27 -8.50 29.23 18.28
N VAL A 28 -7.61 29.92 19.01
CA VAL A 28 -7.86 30.34 20.39
C VAL A 28 -7.73 31.84 20.55
N GLN A 29 -8.73 32.46 21.18
CA GLN A 29 -8.68 33.88 21.54
C GLN A 29 -7.80 34.06 22.80
N PRO A 30 -6.75 34.91 22.76
CA PRO A 30 -6.03 35.32 23.96
C PRO A 30 -6.90 36.27 24.80
N LYS A 31 -7.04 35.99 26.10
CA LYS A 31 -7.87 36.72 27.06
C LYS A 31 -7.10 37.16 28.31
N SER A 32 -6.08 36.40 28.69
CA SER A 32 -5.24 36.71 29.85
C SER A 32 -4.41 37.97 29.64
N VAL A 33 -4.32 38.81 30.68
CA VAL A 33 -3.34 39.91 30.72
C VAL A 33 -1.96 39.29 30.92
N GLN A 34 -1.02 39.60 30.02
CA GLN A 34 0.33 39.06 30.05
C GLN A 34 1.34 40.10 30.56
N PRO A 35 2.47 39.68 31.16
CA PRO A 35 3.58 40.57 31.47
C PRO A 35 4.06 41.32 30.23
N VAL A 36 4.44 42.59 30.40
CA VAL A 36 4.91 43.44 29.29
C VAL A 36 6.22 42.92 28.69
N ASN A 37 7.11 42.40 29.55
CA ASN A 37 8.39 41.85 29.15
C ASN A 37 8.33 40.32 29.22
N LEU A 38 8.32 39.68 28.05
CA LEU A 38 8.45 38.22 27.95
C LEU A 38 9.92 37.81 28.01
N PRO A 39 10.23 36.57 28.44
CA PRO A 39 11.61 36.07 28.50
C PRO A 39 12.34 36.16 27.16
N ASP A 40 13.66 36.29 27.20
CA ASP A 40 14.47 36.23 25.98
C ASP A 40 14.32 34.85 25.30
N PRO A 41 14.00 34.78 23.99
CA PRO A 41 13.85 33.51 23.28
C PRO A 41 15.10 32.62 23.30
N GLY A 42 16.30 33.21 23.30
CA GLY A 42 17.55 32.48 23.39
C GLY A 42 17.71 31.83 24.76
N VAL A 43 17.41 32.57 25.82
CA VAL A 43 17.39 32.02 27.20
C VAL A 43 16.37 30.90 27.32
N LEU A 44 15.15 31.05 26.78
CA LEU A 44 14.14 29.99 26.76
C LEU A 44 14.66 28.71 26.09
N PHE A 45 15.35 28.84 24.96
CA PHE A 45 15.93 27.70 24.27
C PHE A 45 17.04 27.03 25.11
N ASP A 46 17.99 27.83 25.58
CA ASP A 46 19.20 27.33 26.25
C ASP A 46 18.88 26.66 27.59
N SER A 47 17.87 27.16 28.32
CA SER A 47 17.49 26.62 29.63
C SER A 47 16.47 25.48 29.55
N LEU A 48 15.57 25.47 28.56
CA LEU A 48 14.44 24.52 28.53
C LEU A 48 14.46 23.51 27.36
N MET A 49 15.03 23.87 26.21
CA MET A 49 14.82 23.11 24.96
C MET A 49 16.07 22.39 24.45
N ALA A 50 17.25 22.99 24.67
CA ALA A 50 18.50 22.53 24.10
C ALA A 50 18.83 21.07 24.49
N ARG A 51 19.10 20.23 23.49
CA ARG A 51 19.43 18.81 23.67
C ARG A 51 20.76 18.64 24.38
N GLU A 52 20.73 18.00 25.55
CA GLU A 52 21.92 17.56 26.28
C GLU A 52 22.32 16.13 25.87
N ARG A 53 21.32 15.23 25.78
CA ARG A 53 21.50 13.83 25.39
C ARG A 53 20.43 13.41 24.39
N PHE A 54 20.79 12.53 23.45
CA PHE A 54 19.81 11.89 22.58
C PHE A 54 19.08 10.79 23.33
N GLU A 55 17.75 10.89 23.39
CA GLU A 55 16.87 9.85 23.88
C GLU A 55 16.10 9.24 22.69
N PRO A 56 16.25 7.93 22.43
CA PRO A 56 15.54 7.27 21.35
C PRO A 56 14.04 7.25 21.66
N HIS A 57 13.22 7.32 20.60
CA HIS A 57 11.77 7.32 20.74
C HIS A 57 11.30 6.06 21.51
N PRO A 58 10.47 6.20 22.56
CA PRO A 58 10.14 5.09 23.45
C PRO A 58 9.35 3.97 22.75
N SER A 59 8.49 4.32 21.79
CA SER A 59 7.83 3.34 20.88
C SER A 59 8.69 2.87 19.70
N GLN A 60 10.00 3.16 19.68
CA GLN A 60 10.94 2.78 18.61
C GLN A 60 10.46 3.14 17.19
N ILE A 61 9.81 4.30 17.07
CA ILE A 61 9.38 4.87 15.79
C ILE A 61 10.64 5.15 14.95
N SER A 62 10.57 4.79 13.67
CA SER A 62 11.64 5.06 12.72
C SER A 62 11.56 6.49 12.17
N SER A 63 12.67 6.97 11.61
CA SER A 63 12.75 8.29 10.99
C SER A 63 11.81 8.44 9.78
N MET A 64 11.40 7.32 9.16
CA MET A 64 10.40 7.34 8.07
C MET A 64 9.06 7.97 8.49
N LEU A 65 8.61 7.77 9.73
CA LEU A 65 7.39 8.40 10.21
C LEU A 65 7.57 9.93 10.26
N LEU A 66 8.73 10.40 10.71
CA LEU A 66 9.05 11.82 10.82
C LEU A 66 9.32 12.46 9.45
N TYR A 67 9.80 11.70 8.47
CA TYR A 67 9.85 12.13 7.07
C TYR A 67 8.45 12.35 6.50
N LEU A 68 7.51 11.44 6.75
CA LEU A 68 6.13 11.65 6.33
C LEU A 68 5.49 12.84 7.08
N ALA A 69 5.75 12.99 8.38
CA ALA A 69 5.34 14.16 9.14
C ALA A 69 5.89 15.46 8.52
N SER A 70 7.17 15.46 8.10
CA SER A 70 7.79 16.60 7.43
C SER A 70 7.09 16.96 6.11
N ILE A 71 6.65 15.95 5.33
CA ILE A 71 5.86 16.19 4.12
C ILE A 71 4.48 16.77 4.45
N ILE A 72 3.78 16.24 5.45
CA ILE A 72 2.49 16.78 5.93
C ILE A 72 2.64 18.25 6.35
N ILE A 73 3.69 18.57 7.12
CA ILE A 73 3.99 19.93 7.57
C ILE A 73 4.23 20.86 6.36
N HIS A 74 5.01 20.42 5.37
CA HIS A 74 5.31 21.24 4.20
C HIS A 74 4.13 21.40 3.24
N ASP A 75 3.19 20.45 3.26
CA ASP A 75 1.94 20.51 2.52
C ASP A 75 1.01 21.60 3.08
N LEU A 76 0.96 21.72 4.41
CA LEU A 76 0.04 22.60 5.11
C LEU A 76 0.62 23.98 5.46
N PHE A 77 1.94 24.09 5.61
CA PHE A 77 2.58 25.29 6.14
C PHE A 77 3.71 25.79 5.24
N LYS A 78 3.54 26.99 4.68
CA LYS A 78 4.57 27.73 3.93
C LYS A 78 4.47 29.22 4.21
N THR A 79 4.82 29.64 5.43
CA THR A 79 4.66 31.03 5.86
C THR A 79 5.42 32.01 4.96
N ASP A 80 4.79 33.12 4.59
CA ASP A 80 5.45 34.16 3.80
C ASP A 80 6.48 34.92 4.66
N PRO A 81 7.78 34.93 4.29
CA PRO A 81 8.78 35.70 5.02
C PRO A 81 8.54 37.22 5.00
N ARG A 82 7.75 37.74 4.07
CA ARG A 82 7.40 39.18 3.99
C ARG A 82 6.16 39.54 4.79
N ASN A 83 5.26 38.57 5.01
CA ASN A 83 4.05 38.76 5.80
C ASN A 83 3.72 37.45 6.53
N PRO A 84 4.14 37.30 7.80
CA PRO A 84 4.03 36.04 8.50
C PRO A 84 2.58 35.60 8.79
N THR A 85 1.58 36.44 8.52
CA THR A 85 0.16 36.05 8.65
C THR A 85 -0.36 35.24 7.46
N ILE A 86 0.41 35.15 6.36
CA ILE A 86 0.01 34.47 5.11
C ILE A 86 0.73 33.12 4.96
N SER A 87 0.00 32.10 4.53
CA SER A 87 0.56 30.83 4.03
C SER A 87 0.61 30.84 2.50
N LYS A 88 1.77 30.53 1.91
CA LYS A 88 1.95 30.37 0.46
C LYS A 88 1.59 28.97 -0.05
N THR A 89 1.09 28.09 0.81
CA THR A 89 0.56 26.78 0.43
C THR A 89 -0.91 26.69 0.81
N SER A 90 -1.62 25.75 0.20
CA SER A 90 -3.04 25.52 0.49
C SER A 90 -3.21 24.96 1.91
N SER A 91 -4.42 25.08 2.46
CA SER A 91 -4.79 24.49 3.75
C SER A 91 -5.30 23.05 3.60
N TYR A 92 -4.96 22.36 2.51
CA TYR A 92 -5.44 21.03 2.20
C TYR A 92 -4.28 20.04 2.14
N LEU A 93 -4.55 18.76 2.44
CA LEU A 93 -3.59 17.68 2.21
C LEU A 93 -3.59 17.30 0.72
N ASP A 94 -3.12 18.19 -0.15
CA ASP A 94 -3.16 18.03 -1.61
C ASP A 94 -1.82 17.63 -2.24
N LEU A 95 -0.86 17.27 -1.38
CA LEU A 95 0.51 16.88 -1.72
C LEU A 95 1.21 17.97 -2.56
N SER A 96 0.96 19.24 -2.24
CA SER A 96 1.63 20.40 -2.81
C SER A 96 3.17 20.34 -2.75
N PRO A 97 3.85 19.62 -1.82
CA PRO A 97 5.29 19.49 -1.90
C PRO A 97 5.77 18.77 -3.17
N LEU A 98 4.94 17.85 -3.69
CA LEU A 98 5.16 17.21 -4.99
C LEU A 98 4.67 18.10 -6.14
N TYR A 99 3.42 18.58 -6.05
CA TYR A 99 2.69 19.18 -7.17
C TYR A 99 2.78 20.70 -7.30
N GLY A 100 3.36 21.40 -6.33
CA GLY A 100 3.36 22.86 -6.25
C GLY A 100 2.11 23.44 -5.58
N SER A 101 2.24 24.66 -5.07
CA SER A 101 1.18 25.41 -4.38
C SER A 101 0.50 26.47 -5.26
N ASN A 102 0.84 26.54 -6.55
CA ASN A 102 0.22 27.42 -7.54
C ASN A 102 0.49 26.88 -8.96
N GLN A 103 -0.11 27.49 -9.98
CA GLN A 103 -0.02 27.00 -11.35
C GLN A 103 1.42 26.98 -11.88
N THR A 104 2.22 28.01 -11.59
CA THR A 104 3.62 28.09 -12.03
C THR A 104 4.46 26.97 -11.41
N GLU A 105 4.33 26.72 -10.11
CA GLU A 105 5.03 25.62 -9.43
C GLU A 105 4.55 24.26 -9.97
N GLN A 106 3.25 24.11 -10.24
CA GLN A 106 2.68 22.88 -10.81
C GLN A 106 3.16 22.60 -12.22
N ASP A 107 3.25 23.62 -13.06
CA ASP A 107 3.74 23.50 -14.42
C ASP A 107 5.24 23.15 -14.43
N SER A 108 6.01 23.62 -13.44
CA SER A 108 7.46 23.35 -13.36
C SER A 108 7.82 21.87 -13.20
N VAL A 109 6.94 21.07 -12.58
CA VAL A 109 7.14 19.63 -12.34
C VAL A 109 6.52 18.75 -13.43
N ARG A 110 5.73 19.31 -14.35
CA ARG A 110 5.05 18.53 -15.40
C ARG A 110 5.93 18.35 -16.63
N THR A 111 5.72 17.24 -17.31
CA THR A 111 6.29 16.99 -18.65
C THR A 111 5.39 17.51 -19.77
N PHE A 112 4.12 17.78 -19.46
CA PHE A 112 3.03 18.03 -20.42
C PHE A 112 2.88 16.92 -21.47
N LYS A 113 3.28 15.69 -21.11
CA LYS A 113 3.15 14.49 -21.93
C LYS A 113 2.56 13.33 -21.13
N ASP A 114 1.47 12.76 -21.63
CA ASP A 114 0.77 11.61 -21.05
C ASP A 114 0.40 11.77 -19.56
N GLY A 115 0.18 13.00 -19.11
CA GLY A 115 -0.14 13.36 -17.74
C GLY A 115 1.02 13.25 -16.75
N LYS A 116 2.26 13.03 -17.21
CA LYS A 116 3.40 12.67 -16.34
C LYS A 116 4.07 13.86 -15.67
N LEU A 117 4.61 13.59 -14.49
CA LEU A 117 5.60 14.43 -13.82
C LEU A 117 7.01 14.15 -14.36
N LYS A 118 7.88 15.16 -14.33
CA LYS A 118 9.31 15.00 -14.59
C LYS A 118 9.88 13.97 -13.61
N PRO A 119 10.64 12.97 -14.08
CA PRO A 119 11.08 11.86 -13.23
C PRO A 119 11.81 12.29 -11.97
N ASP A 120 11.48 11.65 -10.86
CA ASP A 120 12.09 11.81 -9.54
C ASP A 120 12.16 13.27 -9.03
N SER A 121 11.28 14.16 -9.49
CA SER A 121 11.28 15.58 -9.16
C SER A 121 10.08 16.01 -8.30
N PHE A 122 10.20 17.13 -7.59
CA PHE A 122 9.15 17.69 -6.74
C PHE A 122 9.30 19.21 -6.61
N ALA A 123 8.19 19.90 -6.31
CA ALA A 123 8.12 21.36 -6.34
C ALA A 123 8.81 22.04 -5.14
N GLU A 124 8.63 21.52 -3.93
CA GLU A 124 9.01 22.21 -2.69
C GLU A 124 10.53 22.31 -2.48
N ARG A 125 11.06 23.54 -2.56
CA ARG A 125 12.49 23.84 -2.42
C ARG A 125 13.01 23.60 -1.00
N ARG A 126 12.18 23.82 0.03
CA ARG A 126 12.60 23.71 1.44
C ARG A 126 12.99 22.28 1.84
N VAL A 127 12.43 21.27 1.18
CA VAL A 127 12.74 19.85 1.44
C VAL A 127 14.22 19.54 1.18
N HIS A 128 14.92 20.29 0.32
CA HIS A 128 16.36 20.11 0.12
C HIS A 128 17.22 20.55 1.32
N GLY A 129 16.64 21.31 2.26
CA GLY A 129 17.27 21.64 3.55
C GLY A 129 16.96 20.65 4.67
N LEU A 130 16.10 19.65 4.42
CA LEU A 130 15.73 18.61 5.37
C LEU A 130 16.52 17.31 5.09
N PRO A 131 16.61 16.38 6.06
CA PRO A 131 17.17 15.06 5.82
C PRO A 131 16.59 14.42 4.55
N PRO A 132 17.43 13.76 3.73
CA PRO A 132 17.07 13.38 2.36
C PRO A 132 15.96 12.33 2.30
N GLY A 133 15.69 11.61 3.40
CA GLY A 133 14.55 10.71 3.52
C GLY A 133 13.20 11.39 3.27
N SER A 134 13.06 12.68 3.59
CA SER A 134 11.87 13.47 3.24
C SER A 134 11.71 13.61 1.72
N GLY A 135 12.80 13.95 1.01
CA GLY A 135 12.77 14.06 -0.45
C GLY A 135 12.61 12.69 -1.14
N LEU A 136 13.14 11.62 -0.56
CA LEU A 136 12.92 10.24 -1.02
C LEU A 136 11.44 9.88 -1.05
N LEU A 137 10.65 10.28 -0.05
CA LEU A 137 9.20 10.05 -0.07
C LEU A 137 8.51 10.75 -1.25
N LEU A 138 8.93 11.98 -1.57
CA LEU A 138 8.39 12.71 -2.73
C LEU A 138 8.81 12.05 -4.06
N VAL A 139 10.02 11.51 -4.14
CA VAL A 139 10.45 10.67 -5.28
C VAL A 139 9.55 9.44 -5.42
N MET A 140 9.24 8.75 -4.31
CA MET A 140 8.34 7.59 -4.33
C MET A 140 6.92 7.96 -4.81
N PHE A 141 6.37 9.07 -4.33
CA PHE A 141 5.06 9.56 -4.81
C PHE A 141 5.09 10.04 -6.27
N ASN A 142 6.19 10.63 -6.75
CA ASN A 142 6.40 10.96 -8.16
C ASN A 142 6.33 9.70 -9.02
N ARG A 143 7.08 8.66 -8.66
CA ARG A 143 7.08 7.37 -9.34
C ARG A 143 5.70 6.72 -9.33
N PHE A 144 4.99 6.77 -8.20
CA PHE A 144 3.61 6.29 -8.10
C PHE A 144 2.67 7.05 -9.05
N HIS A 145 2.74 8.38 -9.10
CA HIS A 145 1.94 9.18 -10.04
C HIS A 145 2.19 8.75 -11.50
N ASN A 146 3.47 8.63 -11.89
CA ASN A 146 3.86 8.24 -13.24
C ASN A 146 3.45 6.80 -13.60
N TYR A 147 3.42 5.90 -12.62
CA TYR A 147 2.82 4.56 -12.75
C TYR A 147 1.29 4.65 -12.95
N VAL A 148 0.60 5.48 -12.17
CA VAL A 148 -0.86 5.65 -12.22
C VAL A 148 -1.30 6.17 -13.59
N VAL A 149 -0.73 7.27 -14.08
CA VAL A 149 -1.19 7.87 -15.37
C VAL A 149 -0.94 6.95 -16.55
N ARG A 150 0.13 6.14 -16.50
CA ARG A 150 0.40 5.10 -17.51
C ARG A 150 -0.70 4.04 -17.53
N ASN A 151 -1.15 3.59 -16.36
CA ASN A 151 -2.23 2.61 -16.26
C ASN A 151 -3.59 3.22 -16.62
N LEU A 152 -3.87 4.46 -16.23
CA LEU A 152 -5.10 5.15 -16.66
C LEU A 152 -5.20 5.23 -18.18
N ALA A 153 -4.10 5.60 -18.84
CA ALA A 153 -4.03 5.65 -20.30
C ALA A 153 -4.22 4.26 -20.94
N ALA A 154 -3.61 3.22 -20.37
CA ALA A 154 -3.72 1.85 -20.88
C ALA A 154 -5.11 1.24 -20.69
N ILE A 155 -5.73 1.47 -19.52
CA ILE A 155 -7.06 0.95 -19.18
C ILE A 155 -8.15 1.73 -19.93
N ASN A 156 -7.98 3.04 -20.08
CA ASN A 156 -8.93 3.94 -20.74
C ASN A 156 -10.38 3.72 -20.25
N GLU A 157 -10.58 3.68 -18.94
CA GLU A 157 -11.87 3.31 -18.34
C GLU A 157 -13.00 4.21 -18.85
N GLY A 158 -14.00 3.61 -19.51
CA GLY A 158 -15.12 4.34 -20.10
C GLY A 158 -14.75 5.29 -21.24
N GLY A 159 -13.60 5.11 -21.89
CA GLY A 159 -13.13 5.97 -22.98
C GLY A 159 -12.59 7.35 -22.55
N ARG A 160 -12.43 7.58 -21.23
CA ARG A 160 -12.05 8.87 -20.62
C ARG A 160 -10.67 9.39 -21.03
N PHE A 161 -9.76 8.49 -21.42
CA PHE A 161 -8.36 8.77 -21.75
C PHE A 161 -8.04 8.23 -23.15
N SER A 162 -8.98 8.39 -24.09
CA SER A 162 -8.75 7.99 -25.47
C SER A 162 -7.65 8.86 -26.08
N LYS A 163 -6.56 8.23 -26.52
CA LYS A 163 -5.41 8.95 -27.05
C LYS A 163 -5.81 9.68 -28.35
N PRO A 164 -5.58 11.00 -28.47
CA PRO A 164 -5.90 11.74 -29.68
C PRO A 164 -5.10 11.28 -30.91
N GLN A 165 -5.62 11.58 -32.10
CA GLN A 165 -4.88 11.43 -33.34
C GLN A 165 -3.75 12.47 -33.44
N ASP A 166 -2.65 12.10 -34.09
CA ASP A 166 -1.50 12.98 -34.28
C ASP A 166 -1.90 14.27 -35.02
N GLY A 167 -1.34 15.40 -34.58
CA GLY A 167 -1.58 16.73 -35.19
C GLY A 167 -2.58 17.64 -34.46
N ASP A 168 -3.37 17.14 -33.50
CA ASP A 168 -4.29 17.97 -32.69
C ASP A 168 -3.68 18.36 -31.33
N ALA A 169 -2.94 19.47 -31.31
CA ALA A 169 -2.28 19.97 -30.10
C ALA A 169 -3.26 20.28 -28.95
N LYS A 170 -4.48 20.73 -29.25
CA LYS A 170 -5.48 21.07 -28.22
C LYS A 170 -6.05 19.81 -27.58
N ALA A 171 -6.32 18.77 -28.38
CA ALA A 171 -6.73 17.47 -27.87
C ALA A 171 -5.63 16.82 -27.04
N PHE A 172 -4.36 16.89 -27.46
CA PHE A 172 -3.24 16.38 -26.67
C PHE A 172 -3.07 17.11 -25.34
N ALA A 173 -3.20 18.44 -25.32
CA ALA A 173 -3.14 19.22 -24.08
C ALA A 173 -4.27 18.84 -23.10
N LYS A 174 -5.49 18.61 -23.62
CA LYS A 174 -6.61 18.12 -22.81
C LYS A 174 -6.36 16.71 -22.28
N TYR A 175 -5.90 15.80 -23.15
CA TYR A 175 -5.56 14.42 -22.80
C TYR A 175 -4.52 14.34 -21.68
N ASP A 176 -3.42 15.10 -21.82
CA ASP A 176 -2.38 15.22 -20.80
C ASP A 176 -2.96 15.74 -19.48
N ASN A 177 -3.72 16.84 -19.53
CA ASN A 177 -4.28 17.44 -18.32
C ASN A 177 -5.28 16.51 -17.61
N ASP A 178 -6.15 15.81 -18.34
CA ASP A 178 -7.11 14.89 -17.73
C ASP A 178 -6.42 13.69 -17.06
N LEU A 179 -5.36 13.16 -17.68
CA LEU A 179 -4.51 12.13 -17.07
C LEU A 179 -3.80 12.67 -15.83
N PHE A 180 -3.13 13.82 -15.93
CA PHE A 180 -2.41 14.45 -14.83
C PHE A 180 -3.34 14.69 -13.63
N GLN A 181 -4.50 15.30 -13.85
CA GLN A 181 -5.42 15.64 -12.77
C GLN A 181 -6.05 14.40 -12.13
N THR A 182 -6.42 13.40 -12.93
CA THR A 182 -6.93 12.13 -12.37
C THR A 182 -5.82 11.38 -11.62
N GLY A 183 -4.60 11.36 -12.15
CA GLY A 183 -3.43 10.79 -11.49
C GLY A 183 -3.07 11.49 -10.18
N ARG A 184 -3.21 12.82 -10.13
CA ARG A 184 -3.07 13.63 -8.90
C ARG A 184 -4.08 13.20 -7.85
N LEU A 185 -5.36 13.08 -8.21
CA LEU A 185 -6.41 12.64 -7.28
C LEU A 185 -6.13 11.24 -6.69
N ILE A 186 -5.72 10.28 -7.52
CA ILE A 186 -5.40 8.91 -7.07
C ILE A 186 -4.15 8.90 -6.19
N THR A 187 -3.12 9.67 -6.54
CA THR A 187 -1.89 9.79 -5.72
C THR A 187 -2.17 10.43 -4.37
N CYS A 188 -2.99 11.49 -4.33
CA CYS A 188 -3.50 12.06 -3.08
C CYS A 188 -4.35 11.04 -2.30
N GLY A 189 -5.13 10.20 -2.99
CA GLY A 189 -5.86 9.08 -2.40
C GLY A 189 -4.94 8.08 -1.68
N LEU A 190 -3.79 7.75 -2.28
CA LEU A 190 -2.80 6.88 -1.62
C LEU A 190 -2.13 7.60 -0.45
N TYR A 191 -1.77 8.87 -0.64
CA TYR A 191 -1.16 9.71 0.41
C TYR A 191 -2.06 9.80 1.65
N ILE A 192 -3.35 10.09 1.50
CA ILE A 192 -4.26 10.17 2.65
C ILE A 192 -4.48 8.81 3.31
N ASN A 193 -4.48 7.71 2.54
CA ASN A 193 -4.59 6.38 3.11
C ASN A 193 -3.31 5.98 3.84
N CYS A 194 -2.12 6.37 3.37
CA CYS A 194 -0.86 6.22 4.13
C CYS A 194 -0.92 6.98 5.46
N ILE A 195 -1.50 8.19 5.47
CA ILE A 195 -1.69 8.96 6.69
C ILE A 195 -2.66 8.22 7.64
N LEU A 196 -3.86 7.88 7.18
CA LEU A 196 -4.90 7.33 8.05
C LEU A 196 -4.67 5.88 8.47
N LYS A 197 -4.03 5.08 7.61
CA LYS A 197 -3.92 3.62 7.77
C LYS A 197 -2.53 3.11 8.04
N ASP A 198 -1.51 3.98 8.11
CA ASP A 198 -0.18 3.59 8.56
C ASP A 198 0.32 4.58 9.62
N TYR A 199 0.34 5.88 9.30
CA TYR A 199 0.84 6.92 10.20
C TYR A 199 -0.02 7.06 11.47
N VAL A 200 -1.33 7.31 11.33
CA VAL A 200 -2.26 7.47 12.47
C VAL A 200 -2.32 6.20 13.31
N ARG A 201 -2.24 5.02 12.68
CA ARG A 201 -2.17 3.75 13.41
C ARG A 201 -0.91 3.64 14.25
N THR A 202 0.23 4.08 13.73
CA THR A 202 1.51 4.05 14.43
C THR A 202 1.56 5.06 15.57
N ILE A 203 1.13 6.32 15.35
CA ILE A 203 1.12 7.34 16.43
C ILE A 203 0.15 7.00 17.58
N LEU A 204 -0.82 6.12 17.34
CA LEU A 204 -1.75 5.59 18.33
C LEU A 204 -1.40 4.17 18.80
N ASN A 205 -0.27 3.59 18.39
CA ASN A 205 0.14 2.21 18.73
C ASN A 205 -0.90 1.12 18.37
N ILE A 206 -1.80 1.38 17.42
CA ILE A 206 -2.80 0.40 16.98
C ILE A 206 -2.13 -0.73 16.20
N ASN A 207 -1.01 -0.46 15.52
CA ASN A 207 -0.20 -1.45 14.82
C ASN A 207 0.41 -2.52 15.76
N ARG A 208 0.24 -2.37 17.08
CA ARG A 208 0.74 -3.31 18.10
C ARG A 208 -0.33 -4.24 18.67
N ILE A 209 -1.57 -4.16 18.19
CA ILE A 209 -2.69 -5.00 18.63
C ILE A 209 -3.40 -5.66 17.44
N ASP A 210 -4.07 -6.79 17.70
CA ASP A 210 -4.87 -7.49 16.69
C ASP A 210 -6.23 -6.79 16.48
N SER A 211 -6.20 -5.59 15.88
CA SER A 211 -7.40 -4.79 15.63
C SER A 211 -7.36 -4.11 14.26
N ASP A 212 -8.49 -4.14 13.55
CA ASP A 212 -8.72 -3.39 12.31
C ASP A 212 -9.30 -1.98 12.57
N TRP A 213 -9.58 -1.65 13.83
CA TRP A 213 -10.05 -0.32 14.22
C TRP A 213 -9.04 0.75 13.80
N SER A 214 -9.53 1.86 13.28
CA SER A 214 -8.72 2.98 12.81
C SER A 214 -9.48 4.27 13.05
N LEU A 215 -8.78 5.31 13.50
CA LEU A 215 -9.34 6.66 13.49
C LEU A 215 -9.40 7.17 12.04
N ASP A 216 -10.56 7.04 11.40
CA ASP A 216 -10.80 7.51 10.03
C ASP A 216 -11.93 8.56 10.03
N PRO A 217 -11.60 9.85 9.89
CA PRO A 217 -12.60 10.92 9.92
C PRO A 217 -13.64 10.83 8.79
N ARG A 218 -13.42 10.00 7.77
CA ARG A 218 -14.34 9.78 6.64
C ARG A 218 -15.44 8.77 6.95
N ALA A 219 -15.32 7.98 8.02
CA ALA A 219 -16.26 6.90 8.31
C ALA A 219 -17.69 7.42 8.55
N GLU A 220 -18.67 6.83 7.88
CA GLU A 220 -20.09 7.17 7.98
C GLU A 220 -20.67 6.93 9.40
N ASN A 221 -19.98 6.10 10.19
CA ASN A 221 -20.36 5.71 11.54
C ASN A 221 -20.08 6.81 12.57
N ALA A 222 -19.44 7.91 12.18
CA ALA A 222 -19.28 9.12 13.01
C ALA A 222 -20.61 9.90 13.13
N LYS A 223 -21.74 9.19 13.30
CA LYS A 223 -23.02 9.79 13.64
C LYS A 223 -22.99 10.10 15.14
N PRO A 224 -23.19 11.36 15.55
CA PRO A 224 -23.41 11.68 16.95
C PRO A 224 -24.56 10.83 17.51
N PHE A 225 -24.44 10.38 18.76
CA PHE A 225 -25.50 9.63 19.46
C PHE A 225 -26.82 10.43 19.54
N LEU A 226 -26.74 11.78 19.41
CA LEU A 226 -27.81 12.71 19.10
C LEU A 226 -27.28 13.85 18.22
N GLY A 227 -27.93 14.15 17.09
CA GLY A 227 -27.65 15.34 16.28
C GLY A 227 -27.71 15.14 14.75
N SER A 228 -27.63 16.26 14.02
CA SER A 228 -27.51 16.26 12.55
C SER A 228 -26.19 15.60 12.10
N PRO A 229 -26.14 15.02 10.88
CA PRO A 229 -24.90 14.50 10.33
C PRO A 229 -23.78 15.57 10.39
N ILE A 230 -22.59 15.18 10.85
CA ILE A 230 -21.44 16.08 10.85
C ILE A 230 -21.16 16.49 9.40
N ALA A 231 -21.07 17.78 9.13
CA ALA A 231 -20.84 18.28 7.77
C ALA A 231 -19.50 17.75 7.19
N SER A 232 -19.45 17.63 5.86
CA SER A 232 -18.26 17.27 5.08
C SER A 232 -18.10 18.28 3.94
N ALA A 233 -16.92 18.36 3.33
CA ALA A 233 -16.60 19.28 2.24
C ALA A 233 -16.83 20.78 2.61
N THR A 234 -16.64 21.13 3.88
CA THR A 234 -16.83 22.50 4.39
C THR A 234 -15.66 23.45 4.08
N GLY A 235 -14.59 22.94 3.48
CA GLY A 235 -13.30 23.62 3.38
C GLY A 235 -12.50 23.55 4.68
N ASN A 236 -11.23 23.94 4.60
CA ASN A 236 -10.32 23.99 5.73
C ASN A 236 -9.44 25.25 5.64
N GLN A 237 -9.09 25.84 6.78
CA GLN A 237 -8.11 26.92 6.89
C GLN A 237 -7.20 26.59 8.07
N VAL A 238 -5.91 26.30 7.81
CA VAL A 238 -4.99 25.93 8.89
C VAL A 238 -4.69 27.13 9.79
N SER A 239 -4.56 26.87 11.09
CA SER A 239 -4.27 27.92 12.06
C SER A 239 -2.78 28.08 12.34
N VAL A 240 -2.42 29.24 12.88
CA VAL A 240 -1.07 29.51 13.40
C VAL A 240 -0.72 28.61 14.59
N GLU A 241 -1.69 28.25 15.44
CA GLU A 241 -1.48 27.30 16.53
C GLU A 241 -1.18 25.90 15.99
N PHE A 242 -1.88 25.49 14.92
CA PHE A 242 -1.64 24.19 14.28
C PHE A 242 -0.22 24.09 13.70
N ASN A 243 0.30 25.19 13.13
CA ASN A 243 1.69 25.29 12.69
C ASN A 243 2.67 25.03 13.83
N LEU A 244 2.44 25.64 14.99
CA LEU A 244 3.36 25.59 16.13
C LEU A 244 3.38 24.21 16.82
N ILE A 245 2.22 23.58 17.01
CA ILE A 245 2.16 22.24 17.65
C ILE A 245 2.74 21.12 16.78
N TYR A 246 3.01 21.39 15.49
CA TYR A 246 3.62 20.44 14.56
C TYR A 246 5.16 20.57 14.44
N ARG A 247 5.80 21.43 15.25
CA ARG A 247 7.27 21.62 15.24
C ARG A 247 7.98 20.60 16.11
N TRP A 248 8.10 19.37 15.61
CA TRP A 248 8.63 18.23 16.37
C TRP A 248 10.15 18.08 16.26
N HIS A 249 10.89 19.18 16.41
CA HIS A 249 12.34 19.18 16.23
C HIS A 249 13.09 18.31 17.25
N ALA A 250 12.48 18.05 18.42
CA ALA A 250 13.00 17.09 19.40
C ALA A 250 13.09 15.67 18.85
N CYS A 251 12.22 15.30 17.89
CA CYS A 251 12.15 13.95 17.34
C CYS A 251 13.17 13.65 16.25
N ILE A 252 14.02 14.61 15.86
CA ILE A 252 15.06 14.37 14.86
C ILE A 252 16.10 13.38 15.44
N SER A 253 16.34 12.30 14.71
CA SER A 253 17.28 11.23 15.10
C SER A 253 18.71 11.74 15.22
N GLU A 254 19.57 10.99 15.90
CA GLU A 254 20.99 11.34 15.99
C GLU A 254 21.68 11.36 14.61
N ARG A 255 21.32 10.42 13.72
CA ARG A 255 21.87 10.37 12.36
C ARG A 255 21.46 11.60 11.54
N ASP A 256 20.20 12.01 11.62
CA ASP A 256 19.70 13.16 10.88
C ASP A 256 20.19 14.49 11.45
N VAL A 257 20.49 14.55 12.76
CA VAL A 257 21.23 15.66 13.37
C VAL A 257 22.62 15.78 12.77
N LYS A 258 23.39 14.68 12.70
CA LYS A 258 24.73 14.67 12.08
C LYS A 258 24.68 15.10 10.62
N TRP A 259 23.65 14.66 9.88
CA TRP A 259 23.43 15.12 8.51
C TRP A 259 23.16 16.63 8.45
N SER A 260 22.29 17.14 9.34
CA SER A 260 21.93 18.56 9.39
C SER A 260 23.11 19.45 9.76
N GLU A 261 23.99 18.99 10.65
CA GLU A 261 25.25 19.68 10.99
C GLU A 261 26.20 19.79 9.78
N ASN A 262 26.25 18.75 8.94
CA ASN A 262 27.05 18.79 7.70
C ASN A 262 26.49 19.82 6.71
N ILE A 263 25.16 19.90 6.56
CA ILE A 263 24.52 20.90 5.70
C ILE A 263 24.67 22.31 6.29
N PHE A 264 24.51 22.46 7.60
CA PHE A 264 24.71 23.72 8.30
C PHE A 264 26.12 24.26 8.02
N ARG A 265 27.17 23.44 8.14
CA ARG A 265 28.55 23.86 7.83
C ARG A 265 28.75 24.32 6.38
N LYS A 266 27.97 23.78 5.42
CA LYS A 266 28.01 24.21 4.01
C LYS A 266 27.31 25.54 3.79
N ILE A 267 26.17 25.76 4.45
CA ILE A 267 25.38 27.00 4.32
C ILE A 267 26.00 28.15 5.14
N PHE A 268 26.62 27.83 6.28
CA PHE A 268 27.17 28.77 7.26
C PHE A 268 28.64 28.46 7.57
N PRO A 269 29.57 28.61 6.60
CA PRO A 269 30.97 28.25 6.79
C PRO A 269 31.62 29.06 7.92
N GLY A 270 32.26 28.37 8.87
CA GLY A 270 32.97 28.99 10.00
C GLY A 270 32.07 29.62 11.08
N ARG A 271 30.76 29.38 11.04
CA ARG A 271 29.81 29.90 12.03
C ARG A 271 29.38 28.83 13.02
N ASN A 272 29.19 29.23 14.27
CA ASN A 272 28.55 28.41 15.30
C ASN A 272 27.03 28.61 15.22
N PRO A 273 26.21 27.54 15.08
CA PRO A 273 24.76 27.66 15.08
C PRO A 273 24.19 28.30 16.35
N GLU A 274 24.88 28.17 17.49
CA GLU A 274 24.39 28.68 18.77
C GLU A 274 24.52 30.20 18.87
N THR A 275 25.45 30.81 18.15
CA THR A 275 25.80 32.24 18.28
C THR A 275 25.59 33.05 16.99
N ILE A 276 24.99 32.45 15.95
CA ILE A 276 24.79 33.14 14.67
C ILE A 276 23.73 34.25 14.80
N PRO A 277 24.00 35.49 14.32
CA PRO A 277 22.98 36.54 14.30
C PRO A 277 21.81 36.18 13.38
N MET A 278 20.58 36.46 13.81
CA MET A 278 19.35 36.09 13.08
C MET A 278 19.29 36.65 11.64
N GLU A 279 19.73 37.90 11.45
CA GLU A 279 19.77 38.52 10.12
C GLU A 279 20.72 37.77 9.18
N GLU A 280 21.89 37.37 9.67
CA GLU A 280 22.84 36.57 8.92
C GLU A 280 22.27 35.17 8.61
N PHE A 281 21.60 34.56 9.59
CA PHE A 281 20.93 33.28 9.43
C PHE A 281 19.90 33.31 8.30
N LEU A 282 18.95 34.25 8.34
CA LEU A 282 17.90 34.41 7.33
C LEU A 282 18.47 34.74 5.94
N ARG A 283 19.48 35.62 5.87
CA ARG A 283 20.13 35.99 4.61
C ARG A 283 20.79 34.79 3.93
N ASN A 284 21.49 33.94 4.68
CA ASN A 284 22.16 32.76 4.12
C ASN A 284 21.17 31.65 3.76
N LEU A 285 20.06 31.48 4.50
CA LEU A 285 18.96 30.61 4.06
C LEU A 285 18.32 31.08 2.76
N GLY A 286 18.14 32.39 2.60
CA GLY A 286 17.68 33.00 1.34
C GLY A 286 18.62 32.67 0.18
N LYS A 287 19.93 32.86 0.38
CA LYS A 287 20.96 32.50 -0.61
C LYS A 287 20.95 31.01 -0.96
N PHE A 288 20.84 30.13 0.03
CA PHE A 288 20.74 28.68 -0.19
C PHE A 288 19.52 28.35 -1.05
N SER A 289 18.34 28.86 -0.70
CA SER A 289 17.13 28.65 -1.48
C SER A 289 17.27 29.14 -2.92
N SER A 290 17.81 30.34 -3.13
CA SER A 290 18.06 30.92 -4.46
C SER A 290 19.14 30.20 -5.27
N SER A 291 20.06 29.47 -4.62
CA SER A 291 21.10 28.69 -5.31
C SER A 291 20.57 27.39 -5.93
N LEU A 292 19.40 26.92 -5.51
CA LEU A 292 18.76 25.76 -6.10
C LEU A 292 18.29 26.09 -7.53
N PRO A 293 18.49 25.20 -8.52
CA PRO A 293 17.95 25.37 -9.86
C PRO A 293 16.43 25.58 -9.86
N ASP A 294 15.95 26.42 -10.78
CA ASP A 294 14.52 26.65 -10.94
C ASP A 294 13.81 25.42 -11.50
N ASP A 295 14.44 24.68 -12.44
CA ASP A 295 13.92 23.39 -12.89
C ASP A 295 14.08 22.33 -11.78
N PRO A 296 12.98 21.74 -11.27
CA PRO A 296 13.03 20.65 -10.29
C PRO A 296 13.88 19.44 -10.71
N GLN A 297 14.02 19.17 -12.01
CA GLN A 297 14.79 18.04 -12.53
C GLN A 297 16.31 18.26 -12.48
N GLU A 298 16.78 19.49 -12.24
CA GLU A 298 18.20 19.80 -12.04
C GLU A 298 18.62 19.74 -10.57
N ARG A 299 17.66 19.66 -9.64
CA ARG A 299 17.92 19.60 -8.19
C ARG A 299 18.31 18.18 -7.77
N GLY A 300 19.40 18.03 -7.00
CA GLY A 300 19.80 16.74 -6.43
C GLY A 300 19.00 16.32 -5.18
N LEU A 301 19.20 15.09 -4.71
CA LEU A 301 18.64 14.57 -3.45
C LEU A 301 19.78 14.19 -2.50
N GLY A 302 20.11 15.07 -1.55
CA GLY A 302 21.30 14.89 -0.73
C GLY A 302 22.57 14.81 -1.60
N HIS A 303 23.30 13.69 -1.51
CA HIS A 303 24.47 13.43 -2.34
C HIS A 303 24.12 12.84 -3.73
N LEU A 304 22.89 12.36 -3.93
CA LEU A 304 22.49 11.66 -5.14
C LEU A 304 22.33 12.62 -6.34
N ARG A 305 22.61 12.09 -7.52
CA ARG A 305 22.44 12.74 -8.83
C ARG A 305 21.70 11.79 -9.76
N ARG A 306 20.91 12.36 -10.68
CA ARG A 306 20.16 11.58 -11.66
C ARG A 306 21.09 11.04 -12.75
N GLY A 307 20.75 9.88 -13.29
CA GLY A 307 21.36 9.33 -14.50
C GLY A 307 20.82 9.99 -15.78
N PRO A 308 21.28 9.53 -16.95
CA PRO A 308 20.85 10.04 -18.26
C PRO A 308 19.35 9.86 -18.56
N ASP A 309 18.70 8.90 -17.89
CA ASP A 309 17.25 8.64 -17.97
C ASP A 309 16.41 9.60 -17.10
N GLY A 310 17.07 10.47 -16.33
CA GLY A 310 16.43 11.39 -15.40
C GLY A 310 15.99 10.75 -14.08
N LEU A 311 16.38 9.51 -13.77
CA LEU A 311 16.08 8.84 -12.51
C LEU A 311 17.30 8.82 -11.59
N PHE A 312 17.08 8.82 -10.28
CA PHE A 312 18.13 8.45 -9.33
C PHE A 312 18.34 6.93 -9.35
N ASN A 313 19.53 6.49 -8.94
CA ASN A 313 19.84 5.07 -8.84
C ASN A 313 18.98 4.39 -7.74
N ASP A 314 18.28 3.32 -8.11
CA ASP A 314 17.38 2.61 -7.20
C ASP A 314 18.11 1.95 -6.03
N ASP A 315 19.32 1.44 -6.24
CA ASP A 315 20.10 0.77 -5.18
C ASP A 315 20.49 1.79 -4.09
N GLU A 316 20.89 3.00 -4.49
CA GLU A 316 21.20 4.10 -3.56
C GLU A 316 19.95 4.64 -2.84
N LEU A 317 18.82 4.77 -3.55
CA LEU A 317 17.55 5.18 -2.92
C LEU A 317 17.03 4.14 -1.94
N VAL A 318 17.13 2.85 -2.26
CA VAL A 318 16.71 1.75 -1.37
C VAL A 318 17.64 1.64 -0.18
N GLN A 319 18.94 1.90 -0.34
CA GLN A 319 19.86 2.02 0.79
C GLN A 319 19.40 3.15 1.72
N MET A 320 19.15 4.35 1.18
CA MET A 320 18.66 5.50 1.96
C MET A 320 17.34 5.19 2.69
N LEU A 321 16.40 4.51 2.00
CA LEU A 321 15.13 4.05 2.57
C LEU A 321 15.37 3.09 3.75
N THR A 322 16.24 2.10 3.56
CA THR A 322 16.57 1.08 4.56
C THR A 322 17.19 1.72 5.80
N GLU A 323 18.16 2.61 5.61
CA GLU A 323 18.77 3.35 6.71
C GLU A 323 17.75 4.21 7.45
N GLY A 324 16.78 4.84 6.75
CA GLY A 324 15.69 5.60 7.36
C GLY A 324 14.70 4.75 8.17
N ILE A 325 14.46 3.51 7.74
CA ILE A 325 13.61 2.53 8.44
C ILE A 325 14.31 2.01 9.70
N GLU A 326 15.62 1.79 9.62
CA GLU A 326 16.44 1.33 10.76
C GLU A 326 16.72 2.48 11.75
N ASP A 327 16.76 3.73 11.33
CA ASP A 327 17.11 4.85 12.20
C ASP A 327 15.96 5.24 13.14
N CYS A 328 16.15 5.06 14.45
CA CYS A 328 15.16 5.42 15.46
C CYS A 328 15.11 6.94 15.66
N ALA A 329 13.90 7.49 15.61
CA ALA A 329 13.65 8.91 15.89
C ALA A 329 13.98 9.28 17.34
N GLY A 330 14.07 10.58 17.63
CA GLY A 330 14.16 11.08 19.00
C GLY A 330 12.82 11.09 19.72
N ALA A 331 12.86 11.05 21.06
CA ALA A 331 11.68 11.28 21.90
C ALA A 331 11.26 12.77 21.90
N PHE A 332 9.99 13.03 22.19
CA PHE A 332 9.53 14.37 22.58
C PHE A 332 10.08 14.75 23.97
N GLY A 333 10.00 16.04 24.30
CA GLY A 333 10.19 16.53 25.66
C GLY A 333 11.13 17.73 25.76
N ALA A 334 11.17 18.29 26.98
CA ALA A 334 12.14 19.31 27.36
C ALA A 334 13.58 18.80 27.16
N LYS A 335 14.52 19.72 26.91
CA LYS A 335 15.92 19.39 26.59
C LYS A 335 16.08 18.35 25.47
N GLY A 336 15.16 18.34 24.51
CA GLY A 336 15.13 17.39 23.40
C GLY A 336 15.57 17.96 22.05
N VAL A 337 15.62 19.29 21.88
CA VAL A 337 15.82 19.94 20.57
C VAL A 337 17.31 20.09 20.23
N PRO A 338 17.79 19.59 19.07
CA PRO A 338 19.19 19.74 18.66
C PRO A 338 19.67 21.19 18.70
N LYS A 339 20.84 21.44 19.29
CA LYS A 339 21.42 22.80 19.43
C LYS A 339 21.61 23.52 18.09
N LEU A 340 21.82 22.77 17.00
CA LEU A 340 21.89 23.34 15.65
C LEU A 340 20.62 24.08 15.21
N LEU A 341 19.47 23.76 15.84
CA LEU A 341 18.17 24.38 15.56
C LEU A 341 17.85 25.56 16.48
N ARG A 342 18.77 25.97 17.37
CA ARG A 342 18.62 27.19 18.20
C ARG A 342 18.07 28.41 17.43
N PRO A 343 18.63 28.82 16.27
CA PRO A 343 18.08 29.95 15.52
C PRO A 343 16.67 29.68 14.98
N VAL A 344 16.32 28.43 14.67
CA VAL A 344 14.98 28.06 14.20
C VAL A 344 13.95 28.17 15.33
N GLU A 345 14.30 27.72 16.54
CA GLU A 345 13.43 27.82 17.72
C GLU A 345 13.23 29.26 18.18
N ILE A 346 14.30 30.07 18.22
CA ILE A 346 14.21 31.51 18.50
C ILE A 346 13.26 32.19 17.52
N LEU A 347 13.43 31.92 16.22
CA LEU A 347 12.54 32.45 15.19
C LEU A 347 11.09 31.99 15.40
N GLY A 348 10.88 30.74 15.83
CA GLY A 348 9.56 30.20 16.16
C GLY A 348 8.88 30.91 17.33
N ILE A 349 9.61 31.16 18.42
CA ILE A 349 9.10 31.90 19.58
C ILE A 349 8.75 33.34 19.17
N MET A 350 9.66 34.02 18.46
CA MET A 350 9.41 35.39 17.97
C MET A 350 8.19 35.44 17.03
N GLN A 351 8.04 34.45 16.16
CA GLN A 351 6.91 34.35 15.25
C GLN A 351 5.59 34.12 16.01
N ALA A 352 5.58 33.22 16.99
CA ALA A 352 4.42 32.99 17.86
C ALA A 352 3.98 34.28 18.59
N ARG A 353 4.95 35.04 19.13
CA ARG A 353 4.69 36.35 19.74
C ARG A 353 4.11 37.35 18.75
N SER A 354 4.66 37.42 17.53
CA SER A 354 4.17 38.33 16.48
C SER A 354 2.72 38.03 16.07
N TRP A 355 2.28 36.78 16.23
CA TRP A 355 0.91 36.38 15.98
C TRP A 355 -0.03 36.68 17.14
N ASN A 356 0.43 37.14 18.31
CA ASN A 356 -0.42 37.41 19.48
C ASN A 356 -1.33 36.22 19.82
N LEU A 357 -0.71 35.09 20.21
CA LEU A 357 -1.40 33.84 20.52
C LEU A 357 -1.80 33.75 21.98
N ALA A 358 -2.73 32.84 22.26
CA ALA A 358 -3.10 32.45 23.61
C ALA A 358 -1.92 31.80 24.36
N THR A 359 -2.01 31.80 25.69
CA THR A 359 -1.08 31.07 26.58
C THR A 359 -1.29 29.55 26.50
N LEU A 360 -0.35 28.78 27.05
CA LEU A 360 -0.48 27.32 27.16
C LEU A 360 -1.78 26.94 27.86
N ASN A 361 -2.12 27.58 28.99
CA ASN A 361 -3.32 27.27 29.76
C ASN A 361 -4.62 27.65 29.05
N GLU A 362 -4.65 28.75 28.32
CA GLU A 362 -5.81 29.11 27.50
C GLU A 362 -6.05 28.11 26.36
N PHE A 363 -4.96 27.66 25.73
CA PHE A 363 -5.02 26.64 24.69
C PHE A 363 -5.48 25.29 25.25
N ARG A 364 -4.97 24.88 26.43
CA ARG A 364 -5.45 23.69 27.15
C ARG A 364 -6.94 23.78 27.47
N LYS A 365 -7.40 24.92 28.01
CA LYS A 365 -8.83 25.18 28.31
C LYS A 365 -9.69 25.06 27.06
N HIS A 366 -9.25 25.58 25.92
CA HIS A 366 -9.97 25.47 24.64
C HIS A 366 -10.21 24.00 24.24
N PHE A 367 -9.22 23.14 24.44
CA PHE A 367 -9.32 21.70 24.13
C PHE A 367 -9.89 20.84 25.27
N HIS A 368 -10.47 21.47 26.30
CA HIS A 368 -11.03 20.83 27.49
C HIS A 368 -10.02 20.00 28.30
N LEU A 369 -8.76 20.45 28.33
CA LEU A 369 -7.72 19.91 29.19
C LEU A 369 -7.65 20.72 30.50
N LYS A 370 -7.25 20.06 31.60
CA LYS A 370 -7.04 20.72 32.90
C LYS A 370 -5.93 21.77 32.75
N PRO A 371 -6.15 23.06 33.04
CA PRO A 371 -5.05 24.03 33.07
C PRO A 371 -4.05 23.65 34.17
N HIS A 372 -2.79 23.99 33.94
CA HIS A 372 -1.70 23.79 34.90
C HIS A 372 -1.82 24.82 36.02
N GLU A 373 -1.82 24.35 37.28
CA GLU A 373 -1.94 25.20 38.48
C GLU A 373 -0.56 25.52 39.06
N THR A 374 0.42 24.65 38.83
CA THR A 374 1.82 24.78 39.26
C THR A 374 2.78 24.58 38.08
N PHE A 375 4.07 24.92 38.24
CA PHE A 375 5.08 24.66 37.20
C PHE A 375 5.39 23.16 37.10
N GLU A 376 5.27 22.43 38.20
CA GLU A 376 5.40 20.98 38.29
C GLU A 376 4.29 20.25 37.50
N ASP A 377 3.10 20.85 37.36
CA ASP A 377 2.05 20.31 36.48
C ASP A 377 2.46 20.38 35.00
N ILE A 378 3.27 21.38 34.61
CA ILE A 378 3.77 21.53 33.23
C ILE A 378 4.83 20.48 32.95
N ASN A 379 5.81 20.33 33.85
CA ASN A 379 6.88 19.33 33.72
C ASN A 379 7.35 18.90 35.11
N SER A 380 7.46 17.58 35.30
CA SER A 380 7.80 16.98 36.59
C SER A 380 9.30 17.04 36.93
N ASP A 381 10.17 17.35 35.97
CA ASP A 381 11.60 17.58 36.20
C ASP A 381 11.79 18.86 37.05
N PRO A 382 12.36 18.75 38.27
CA PRO A 382 12.56 19.89 39.15
C PRO A 382 13.38 21.02 38.51
N TYR A 383 14.34 20.70 37.65
CA TYR A 383 15.12 21.72 36.95
C TYR A 383 14.24 22.49 35.96
N ILE A 384 13.41 21.80 35.17
CA ILE A 384 12.54 22.46 34.18
C ILE A 384 11.48 23.32 34.87
N ALA A 385 10.81 22.80 35.90
CA ALA A 385 9.83 23.55 36.67
C ALA A 385 10.46 24.81 37.31
N ASP A 386 11.68 24.70 37.81
CA ASP A 386 12.41 25.83 38.39
C ASP A 386 12.88 26.86 37.37
N GLN A 387 13.35 26.43 36.20
CA GLN A 387 13.63 27.35 35.09
C GLN A 387 12.37 28.09 34.64
N LEU A 388 11.23 27.40 34.50
CA LEU A 388 9.95 28.04 34.17
C LEU A 388 9.54 29.07 35.22
N ARG A 389 9.74 28.79 36.51
CA ARG A 389 9.47 29.71 37.63
C ARG A 389 10.34 30.96 37.60
N HIS A 390 11.61 30.83 37.21
CA HIS A 390 12.52 31.97 37.07
C HIS A 390 12.21 32.82 35.84
N LEU A 391 11.62 32.23 34.81
CA LEU A 391 11.30 32.90 33.54
C LEU A 391 9.88 33.48 33.53
N TYR A 392 8.93 32.85 34.21
CA TYR A 392 7.54 33.24 34.28
C TYR A 392 7.07 33.32 35.73
N ASP A 393 6.36 34.39 36.09
CA ASP A 393 5.85 34.58 37.46
C ASP A 393 4.73 33.59 37.84
N HIS A 394 3.99 33.07 36.86
CA HIS A 394 2.85 32.18 37.06
C HIS A 394 2.64 31.24 35.85
N PRO A 395 2.15 29.99 36.03
CA PRO A 395 1.88 29.06 34.93
C PRO A 395 0.94 29.61 33.82
N ASP A 396 -0.02 30.47 34.18
CA ASP A 396 -0.89 31.16 33.20
C ASP A 396 -0.15 32.16 32.29
N ASN A 397 1.11 32.49 32.58
CA ASN A 397 1.94 33.37 31.74
C ASN A 397 2.82 32.60 30.75
N VAL A 398 2.84 31.26 30.83
CA VAL A 398 3.65 30.43 29.94
C VAL A 398 3.07 30.50 28.53
N GLU A 399 3.89 30.96 27.59
CA GLU A 399 3.53 31.12 26.19
C GLU A 399 3.24 29.76 25.54
N LEU A 400 2.33 29.73 24.55
CA LEU A 400 1.93 28.49 23.89
C LEU A 400 3.11 27.70 23.32
N TYR A 401 3.94 28.32 22.47
CA TYR A 401 4.98 27.60 21.73
C TYR A 401 6.06 26.99 22.63
N PRO A 402 6.79 27.76 23.46
CA PRO A 402 7.76 27.15 24.36
C PRO A 402 7.09 26.22 25.38
N GLY A 403 5.87 26.54 25.82
CA GLY A 403 5.09 25.69 26.73
C GLY A 403 4.84 24.29 26.18
N VAL A 404 4.34 24.15 24.94
CA VAL A 404 4.09 22.82 24.35
C VAL A 404 5.35 22.06 23.99
N VAL A 405 6.51 22.72 23.83
CA VAL A 405 7.79 22.03 23.59
C VAL A 405 8.29 21.36 24.88
N VAL A 406 8.07 21.99 26.03
CA VAL A 406 8.65 21.57 27.33
C VAL A 406 7.65 20.84 28.22
N GLU A 407 6.35 20.90 27.89
CA GLU A 407 5.30 20.18 28.62
C GLU A 407 5.56 18.67 28.65
N GLU A 408 5.29 18.06 29.81
CA GLU A 408 5.49 16.65 30.11
C GLU A 408 4.87 15.74 29.04
N VAL A 409 5.66 14.78 28.58
CA VAL A 409 5.28 13.89 27.50
C VAL A 409 4.38 12.77 27.99
N LYS A 410 3.51 12.25 27.11
CA LYS A 410 2.74 11.05 27.43
C LYS A 410 3.64 9.82 27.40
N GLU A 411 3.47 8.94 28.38
CA GLU A 411 4.04 7.60 28.34
C GLU A 411 3.49 6.78 27.16
N VAL A 412 4.19 5.68 26.85
CA VAL A 412 3.76 4.71 25.85
C VAL A 412 2.48 4.03 26.32
N MET A 413 1.47 3.98 25.45
CA MET A 413 0.20 3.28 25.71
C MET A 413 -0.18 2.46 24.47
N ILE A 414 -0.53 1.19 24.69
CA ILE A 414 -0.89 0.24 23.64
C ILE A 414 -2.34 -0.25 23.86
N PRO A 415 -3.31 0.19 23.04
CA PRO A 415 -3.26 1.31 22.09
C PRO A 415 -3.45 2.68 22.81
N GLY A 416 -3.10 3.77 22.14
CA GLY A 416 -3.50 5.14 22.51
C GLY A 416 -2.39 6.19 22.53
N SER A 417 -1.13 5.78 22.68
CA SER A 417 0.01 6.71 22.73
C SER A 417 1.25 6.03 22.16
N GLY A 418 1.41 6.13 20.84
CA GLY A 418 2.58 5.63 20.10
C GLY A 418 3.59 6.70 19.76
N LEU A 419 3.15 7.90 19.40
CA LEU A 419 4.02 9.07 19.14
C LEU A 419 4.52 9.75 20.42
N CYS A 420 3.85 9.51 21.55
CA CYS A 420 4.24 10.05 22.85
C CYS A 420 4.49 11.58 22.92
N PRO A 421 3.69 12.46 22.28
CA PRO A 421 3.76 13.89 22.58
C PRO A 421 3.07 14.17 23.93
N ASN A 422 3.08 15.41 24.41
CA ASN A 422 2.24 15.81 25.54
C ASN A 422 0.72 15.77 25.21
N PHE A 423 -0.12 15.88 26.25
CA PHE A 423 -1.58 15.87 26.09
C PHE A 423 -2.11 17.02 25.24
N THR A 424 -1.50 18.20 25.31
CA THR A 424 -1.92 19.38 24.57
C THR A 424 -1.75 19.17 23.06
N ILE A 425 -0.54 18.80 22.64
CA ILE A 425 -0.20 18.45 21.26
C ILE A 425 -1.07 17.28 20.79
N SER A 426 -1.17 16.20 21.58
CA SER A 426 -1.97 15.02 21.22
C SER A 426 -3.43 15.36 20.95
N ARG A 427 -4.06 16.20 21.79
CA ARG A 427 -5.47 16.55 21.67
C ARG A 427 -5.73 17.48 20.49
N ALA A 428 -4.88 18.50 20.31
CA ALA A 428 -5.02 19.48 19.25
C ALA A 428 -4.78 18.86 17.85
N ILE A 429 -3.72 18.06 17.66
CA ILE A 429 -3.46 17.38 16.38
C ILE A 429 -4.63 16.50 15.95
N LEU A 430 -5.22 15.74 16.88
CA LEU A 430 -6.35 14.87 16.54
C LEU A 430 -7.58 15.68 16.11
N SER A 431 -7.80 16.85 16.70
CA SER A 431 -8.87 17.78 16.28
C SER A 431 -8.62 18.32 14.87
N ASP A 432 -7.42 18.84 14.62
CA ASP A 432 -7.07 19.43 13.32
C ASP A 432 -7.02 18.38 12.20
N ALA A 433 -6.57 17.16 12.50
CA ALA A 433 -6.62 16.04 11.55
C ALA A 433 -8.06 15.70 11.11
N VAL A 434 -9.04 15.78 12.01
CA VAL A 434 -10.45 15.59 11.65
C VAL A 434 -10.92 16.72 10.73
N ALA A 435 -10.58 17.98 11.03
CA ALA A 435 -10.95 19.13 10.19
C ALA A 435 -10.33 19.04 8.79
N LEU A 436 -9.04 18.70 8.68
CA LEU A 436 -8.33 18.52 7.41
C LEU A 436 -9.01 17.52 6.48
N VAL A 437 -9.35 16.35 7.03
CA VAL A 437 -9.89 15.24 6.24
C VAL A 437 -11.35 15.47 5.88
N ARG A 438 -12.17 15.88 6.86
CA ARG A 438 -13.62 16.07 6.64
C ARG A 438 -13.93 17.33 5.85
N GLY A 439 -13.12 18.38 6.00
CA GLY A 439 -13.27 19.65 5.30
C GLY A 439 -12.95 19.56 3.81
N ASP A 440 -12.20 18.54 3.38
CA ASP A 440 -11.79 18.36 1.99
C ASP A 440 -12.83 17.56 1.18
N ARG A 441 -13.41 18.17 0.14
CA ARG A 441 -14.35 17.49 -0.76
C ARG A 441 -13.74 16.28 -1.46
N PHE A 442 -12.46 16.33 -1.80
CA PHE A 442 -11.78 15.28 -2.56
C PHE A 442 -11.38 14.09 -1.70
N TYR A 443 -11.56 14.17 -0.37
CA TYR A 443 -11.47 13.02 0.54
C TYR A 443 -12.83 12.60 1.11
N THR A 444 -13.90 13.31 0.72
CA THR A 444 -15.27 13.04 1.17
C THR A 444 -16.20 12.93 -0.03
N THR A 445 -16.93 14.00 -0.39
CA THR A 445 -18.03 13.97 -1.36
C THR A 445 -17.60 13.58 -2.78
N ASP A 446 -16.40 13.98 -3.19
CA ASP A 446 -15.85 13.72 -4.54
C ASP A 446 -14.92 12.50 -4.57
N TYR A 447 -14.65 11.86 -3.42
CA TYR A 447 -13.83 10.66 -3.34
C TYR A 447 -14.61 9.42 -3.80
N THR A 448 -14.87 9.34 -5.11
CA THR A 448 -15.75 8.34 -5.72
C THR A 448 -15.07 7.63 -6.90
N PRO A 449 -15.52 6.42 -7.28
CA PRO A 449 -15.03 5.74 -8.48
C PRO A 449 -15.26 6.55 -9.77
N LYS A 450 -16.27 7.42 -9.81
CA LYS A 450 -16.50 8.28 -10.99
C LYS A 450 -15.45 9.37 -11.11
N ALA A 451 -14.99 9.96 -10.01
CA ALA A 451 -13.89 10.92 -10.04
C ALA A 451 -12.55 10.22 -10.32
N LEU A 452 -12.23 9.16 -9.56
CA LEU A 452 -10.92 8.51 -9.55
C LEU A 452 -10.75 7.37 -10.57
N THR A 453 -11.81 6.93 -11.26
CA THR A 453 -11.94 5.61 -11.93
C THR A 453 -12.10 4.46 -10.91
N ASN A 454 -12.75 3.36 -11.32
CA ASN A 454 -12.84 2.16 -10.47
C ASN A 454 -11.46 1.58 -10.20
N TRP A 455 -10.62 1.52 -11.24
CA TRP A 455 -9.25 1.04 -11.08
C TRP A 455 -8.44 1.95 -10.14
N GLY A 456 -8.50 3.26 -10.35
CA GLY A 456 -7.73 4.24 -9.57
C GLY A 456 -8.10 4.25 -8.10
N LEU A 457 -9.41 4.20 -7.79
CA LEU A 457 -9.86 4.06 -6.40
C LEU A 457 -9.33 2.77 -5.76
N ASN A 458 -9.43 1.64 -6.45
CA ASN A 458 -8.93 0.35 -5.93
C ASN A 458 -7.41 0.33 -5.74
N GLU A 459 -6.66 0.99 -6.64
CA GLU A 459 -5.20 1.05 -6.56
C GLU A 459 -4.76 1.81 -5.29
N CYS A 460 -5.39 2.95 -4.99
CA CYS A 460 -5.03 3.76 -3.83
C CYS A 460 -5.71 3.35 -2.51
N ASN A 461 -6.73 2.49 -2.55
CA ASN A 461 -7.47 2.06 -1.34
C ASN A 461 -6.71 1.01 -0.51
N TYR A 462 -7.13 0.83 0.74
CA TYR A 462 -6.60 -0.18 1.66
C TYR A 462 -7.49 -1.44 1.70
N ASP A 463 -6.95 -2.54 2.22
CA ASP A 463 -7.68 -3.79 2.48
C ASP A 463 -7.48 -4.22 3.94
N LEU A 464 -8.56 -4.34 4.70
CA LEU A 464 -8.50 -4.74 6.12
C LEU A 464 -7.96 -6.17 6.31
N LYS A 465 -8.03 -7.02 5.28
CA LYS A 465 -7.46 -8.37 5.30
C LYS A 465 -5.93 -8.37 5.17
N VAL A 466 -5.35 -7.26 4.68
CA VAL A 466 -3.91 -7.09 4.51
C VAL A 466 -3.39 -6.18 5.61
N ASN A 467 -2.63 -6.75 6.55
CA ASN A 467 -1.99 -5.99 7.64
C ASN A 467 -2.96 -5.04 8.37
N LYS A 468 -4.23 -5.45 8.56
CA LYS A 468 -5.27 -4.64 9.20
C LYS A 468 -5.49 -3.26 8.56
N GLY A 469 -5.28 -3.16 7.25
CA GLY A 469 -5.51 -1.95 6.46
C GLY A 469 -4.26 -1.13 6.14
N HIS A 470 -3.07 -1.49 6.60
CA HIS A 470 -1.84 -0.79 6.22
C HIS A 470 -1.64 -0.79 4.70
N VAL A 471 -1.26 0.35 4.12
CA VAL A 471 -1.21 0.55 2.67
C VAL A 471 0.14 1.11 2.18
N PHE A 472 1.01 1.57 3.08
CA PHE A 472 2.28 2.21 2.70
C PHE A 472 3.18 1.30 1.85
N HIS A 473 3.09 -0.02 2.05
CA HIS A 473 3.81 -1.01 1.24
C HIS A 473 3.56 -0.85 -0.27
N LYS A 474 2.35 -0.42 -0.67
CA LYS A 474 2.05 -0.15 -2.08
C LYS A 474 2.96 0.93 -2.64
N LEU A 475 3.21 2.00 -1.88
CA LEU A 475 4.11 3.09 -2.32
C LEU A 475 5.54 2.57 -2.53
N ILE A 476 6.06 1.78 -1.59
CA ILE A 476 7.40 1.17 -1.67
C ILE A 476 7.50 0.23 -2.88
N PHE A 477 6.57 -0.72 -3.03
CA PHE A 477 6.60 -1.68 -4.14
C PHE A 477 6.40 -1.03 -5.51
N ARG A 478 5.71 0.11 -5.59
CA ARG A 478 5.54 0.86 -6.84
C ARG A 478 6.76 1.71 -7.18
N ALA A 479 7.45 2.24 -6.18
CA ALA A 479 8.67 3.00 -6.38
C ALA A 479 9.89 2.12 -6.68
N PHE A 480 9.97 0.94 -6.07
CA PHE A 480 11.10 0.00 -6.12
C PHE A 480 10.62 -1.46 -6.34
N PRO A 481 10.02 -1.77 -7.50
CA PRO A 481 9.38 -3.08 -7.73
C PRO A 481 10.35 -4.27 -7.74
N GLN A 482 11.66 -4.02 -7.81
CA GLN A 482 12.69 -5.04 -7.92
C GLN A 482 13.57 -5.16 -6.68
N HIS A 483 13.24 -4.50 -5.56
CA HIS A 483 14.16 -4.44 -4.40
C HIS A 483 13.64 -5.08 -3.12
N PHE A 484 12.36 -5.44 -3.10
CA PHE A 484 11.69 -5.94 -1.90
C PHE A 484 11.04 -7.29 -2.18
N LYS A 485 11.34 -8.29 -1.35
CA LYS A 485 10.54 -9.52 -1.28
C LYS A 485 9.09 -9.15 -0.98
N ARG A 486 8.13 -9.92 -1.53
CA ARG A 486 6.69 -9.68 -1.36
C ARG A 486 6.26 -9.51 0.11
N ASN A 487 6.91 -10.21 1.03
CA ASN A 487 6.63 -10.20 2.46
C ASN A 487 7.71 -9.47 3.29
N SER A 488 8.48 -8.56 2.69
CA SER A 488 9.52 -7.81 3.42
C SER A 488 8.93 -6.92 4.52
N VAL A 489 9.41 -7.06 5.76
CA VAL A 489 8.98 -6.20 6.87
C VAL A 489 9.32 -4.72 6.62
N TYR A 490 10.41 -4.44 5.90
CA TYR A 490 10.84 -3.09 5.52
C TYR A 490 9.82 -2.40 4.60
N ALA A 491 9.09 -3.16 3.77
CA ALA A 491 8.03 -2.60 2.94
C ALA A 491 6.71 -2.46 3.72
N HIS A 492 6.36 -3.45 4.54
CA HIS A 492 5.04 -3.55 5.17
C HIS A 492 4.88 -2.71 6.44
N PHE A 493 5.94 -2.49 7.23
CA PHE A 493 5.87 -1.74 8.48
C PHE A 493 7.04 -0.74 8.67
N PRO A 494 7.25 0.19 7.72
CA PRO A 494 8.45 1.03 7.70
C PRO A 494 8.52 2.09 8.81
N PHE A 495 7.42 2.38 9.52
CA PHE A 495 7.33 3.45 10.54
C PHE A 495 7.76 3.04 11.94
N VAL A 496 8.05 1.76 12.14
CA VAL A 496 8.64 1.22 13.36
C VAL A 496 9.90 0.48 12.94
N THR A 497 10.95 0.56 13.74
CA THR A 497 12.22 -0.10 13.42
C THR A 497 12.04 -1.62 13.26
N PRO A 498 12.82 -2.29 12.39
CA PRO A 498 12.63 -3.72 12.11
C PRO A 498 12.74 -4.62 13.34
N TRP A 499 13.64 -4.30 14.28
CA TRP A 499 13.80 -5.08 15.52
C TRP A 499 12.60 -4.95 16.46
N GLU A 500 11.99 -3.77 16.53
CA GLU A 500 10.79 -3.60 17.33
C GLU A 500 9.59 -4.26 16.65
N ASN A 501 9.47 -4.17 15.32
CA ASN A 501 8.49 -4.95 14.57
C ASN A 501 8.65 -6.46 14.78
N SER A 502 9.88 -6.96 14.98
CA SER A 502 10.11 -8.37 15.32
C SER A 502 9.41 -8.77 16.61
N LYS A 503 9.49 -7.93 17.65
CA LYS A 503 8.76 -8.16 18.91
C LYS A 503 7.26 -8.04 18.70
N ILE A 504 6.78 -6.92 18.13
CA ILE A 504 5.36 -6.66 17.91
C ILE A 504 4.69 -7.80 17.13
N LEU A 505 5.27 -8.19 15.99
CA LEU A 505 4.66 -9.21 15.14
C LEU A 505 4.79 -10.61 15.74
N SER A 506 5.76 -10.84 16.64
CA SER A 506 5.86 -12.09 17.40
C SER A 506 4.78 -12.18 18.47
N ASP A 507 4.54 -11.10 19.20
CA ASP A 507 3.47 -11.00 20.21
C ASP A 507 2.08 -11.17 19.56
N LEU A 508 1.91 -10.68 18.33
CA LEU A 508 0.71 -10.90 17.51
C LEU A 508 0.64 -12.30 16.86
N GLY A 509 1.67 -13.14 17.00
CA GLY A 509 1.70 -14.49 16.43
C GLY A 509 1.81 -14.55 14.90
N ILE A 510 2.22 -13.45 14.25
CA ILE A 510 2.27 -13.32 12.79
C ILE A 510 3.68 -13.07 12.22
N ALA A 511 4.72 -12.98 13.05
CA ALA A 511 6.11 -12.75 12.62
C ALA A 511 6.56 -13.69 11.50
N ARG A 512 6.15 -14.96 11.54
CA ARG A 512 6.48 -15.99 10.53
C ARG A 512 5.97 -15.68 9.11
N LYS A 513 5.05 -14.73 8.95
CA LYS A 513 4.53 -14.32 7.64
C LYS A 513 5.51 -13.43 6.89
N TYR A 514 6.46 -12.80 7.58
CA TYR A 514 7.31 -11.76 7.03
C TYR A 514 8.77 -12.21 6.89
N SER A 515 9.43 -11.64 5.90
CA SER A 515 10.88 -11.72 5.70
C SER A 515 11.56 -10.57 6.45
N TRP A 516 12.59 -10.92 7.21
CA TRP A 516 13.44 -9.97 7.96
C TRP A 516 14.69 -9.55 7.17
N ASP A 517 14.91 -10.16 6.00
CA ASP A 517 16.02 -9.82 5.13
C ASP A 517 15.97 -8.35 4.71
N LYS A 518 17.15 -7.71 4.73
CA LYS A 518 17.31 -6.36 4.19
C LYS A 518 16.96 -6.35 2.69
N PRO A 519 16.31 -5.29 2.20
CA PRO A 519 15.98 -5.18 0.78
C PRO A 519 17.24 -5.08 -0.06
N GLY A 520 17.14 -5.55 -1.31
CA GLY A 520 18.23 -5.60 -2.26
C GLY A 520 17.72 -5.96 -3.65
N ARG A 521 18.49 -5.60 -4.67
CA ARG A 521 18.11 -5.79 -6.08
C ARG A 521 17.83 -7.27 -6.39
N MET A 522 16.68 -7.52 -7.00
CA MET A 522 16.24 -8.79 -7.55
C MET A 522 16.23 -8.67 -9.08
N ASN A 523 16.73 -9.70 -9.77
CA ASN A 523 16.76 -9.68 -11.22
C ASN A 523 15.34 -9.80 -11.78
N PRO A 524 14.92 -8.92 -12.71
CA PRO A 524 13.62 -9.05 -13.34
C PRO A 524 13.57 -10.31 -14.22
N PRO A 525 12.37 -10.92 -14.38
CA PRO A 525 12.21 -12.05 -15.28
C PRO A 525 12.46 -11.64 -16.73
N VAL A 526 13.07 -12.53 -17.51
CA VAL A 526 13.29 -12.36 -18.96
C VAL A 526 12.21 -13.15 -19.70
N MET A 527 11.42 -12.46 -20.52
CA MET A 527 10.35 -13.07 -21.31
C MET A 527 10.91 -13.72 -22.59
N ILE A 528 10.57 -15.00 -22.81
CA ILE A 528 10.98 -15.77 -23.99
C ILE A 528 9.73 -16.18 -24.77
N ASN A 529 9.61 -15.69 -26.01
CA ASN A 529 8.42 -15.89 -26.83
C ASN A 529 8.65 -16.81 -28.05
N SER A 530 9.90 -17.18 -28.34
CA SER A 530 10.20 -18.07 -29.48
C SER A 530 10.00 -19.53 -29.10
N HIS A 531 9.23 -20.27 -29.89
CA HIS A 531 9.05 -21.72 -29.69
C HIS A 531 10.38 -22.48 -29.63
N SER A 532 11.34 -22.16 -30.50
CA SER A 532 12.66 -22.82 -30.50
C SER A 532 13.47 -22.49 -29.25
N ALA A 533 13.40 -21.24 -28.78
CA ALA A 533 14.05 -20.82 -27.54
C ALA A 533 13.39 -21.51 -26.32
N CYS A 534 12.07 -21.54 -26.26
CA CYS A 534 11.32 -22.25 -25.22
C CYS A 534 11.70 -23.74 -25.18
N ARG A 535 11.74 -24.43 -26.33
CA ARG A 535 12.17 -25.83 -26.42
C ARG A 535 13.61 -26.03 -25.92
N THR A 536 14.51 -25.12 -26.26
CA THR A 536 15.93 -25.17 -25.83
C THR A 536 16.06 -24.99 -24.32
N VAL A 537 15.36 -24.01 -23.75
CA VAL A 537 15.33 -23.74 -22.31
C VAL A 537 14.72 -24.91 -21.54
N LEU A 538 13.54 -25.37 -21.96
CA LEU A 538 12.85 -26.50 -21.32
C LEU A 538 13.62 -27.83 -21.44
N GLY A 539 14.40 -28.00 -22.50
CA GLY A 539 15.28 -29.16 -22.69
C GLY A 539 16.57 -29.08 -21.86
N ASN A 540 17.03 -27.89 -21.48
CA ASN A 540 18.28 -27.68 -20.76
C ASN A 540 18.05 -27.59 -19.24
N LYS A 541 17.82 -28.76 -18.63
CA LYS A 541 17.66 -28.89 -17.17
C LYS A 541 18.93 -28.62 -16.37
N ARG A 542 20.10 -28.47 -17.01
CA ARG A 542 21.36 -28.16 -16.32
C ARG A 542 21.37 -26.70 -15.91
N ASP A 543 21.10 -25.82 -16.88
CA ASP A 543 21.25 -24.37 -16.73
C ASP A 543 19.94 -23.69 -16.29
N PHE A 544 18.78 -24.27 -16.64
CA PHE A 544 17.47 -23.74 -16.27
C PHE A 544 16.74 -24.69 -15.32
N LYS A 545 16.11 -24.11 -14.29
CA LYS A 545 15.37 -24.83 -13.24
C LYS A 545 13.97 -24.25 -13.11
N VAL A 546 13.03 -25.10 -12.71
CA VAL A 546 11.67 -24.66 -12.34
C VAL A 546 11.72 -23.73 -11.13
N THR A 547 11.01 -22.59 -11.21
CA THR A 547 11.03 -21.51 -10.20
C THR A 547 9.79 -21.48 -9.29
N TRP A 548 8.73 -22.23 -9.62
CA TRP A 548 7.44 -22.18 -8.90
C TRP A 548 7.44 -22.93 -7.55
N GLY A 549 8.49 -23.69 -7.26
CA GLY A 549 8.53 -24.62 -6.12
C GLY A 549 8.38 -23.95 -4.76
N GLU A 550 8.98 -22.78 -4.56
CA GLU A 550 8.87 -22.05 -3.29
C GLU A 550 7.43 -21.62 -3.01
N THR A 551 6.71 -21.15 -4.02
CA THR A 551 5.30 -20.78 -3.89
C THR A 551 4.42 -22.00 -3.62
N ILE A 552 4.63 -23.11 -4.32
CA ILE A 552 3.86 -24.34 -4.08
C ILE A 552 4.11 -24.86 -2.66
N GLU A 553 5.37 -24.92 -2.23
CA GLU A 553 5.74 -25.27 -0.85
C GLU A 553 5.09 -24.31 0.15
N TYR A 554 5.11 -23.01 -0.13
CA TYR A 554 4.46 -22.01 0.72
C TYR A 554 2.96 -22.25 0.88
N LEU A 555 2.24 -22.62 -0.17
CA LEU A 555 0.79 -22.84 -0.09
C LEU A 555 0.45 -24.14 0.66
N MET A 556 1.26 -25.19 0.47
CA MET A 556 0.99 -26.54 0.98
C MET A 556 1.59 -26.81 2.36
N LYS A 557 2.64 -26.08 2.76
CA LYS A 557 3.33 -26.25 4.05
C LYS A 557 2.37 -26.23 5.24
N ARG A 558 2.46 -27.25 6.09
CA ARG A 558 1.57 -27.46 7.23
C ARG A 558 2.32 -28.15 8.38
N ASP A 559 2.00 -27.79 9.63
CA ASP A 559 2.52 -28.45 10.83
C ASP A 559 4.06 -28.62 10.83
N GLY A 560 4.78 -27.60 10.34
CA GLY A 560 6.23 -27.59 10.18
C GLY A 560 6.77 -28.37 8.97
N HIS A 561 5.95 -29.18 8.30
CA HIS A 561 6.32 -30.03 7.17
C HIS A 561 6.22 -29.29 5.82
N PRO A 562 7.27 -29.35 4.96
CA PRO A 562 7.33 -28.65 3.68
C PRO A 562 6.63 -29.43 2.56
N PHE A 563 5.34 -29.71 2.71
CA PHE A 563 4.55 -30.36 1.65
C PHE A 563 4.59 -29.56 0.35
N GLY A 564 4.35 -30.23 -0.78
CA GLY A 564 4.39 -29.60 -2.11
C GLY A 564 5.81 -29.39 -2.66
N LYS A 565 6.84 -29.43 -1.82
CA LYS A 565 8.26 -29.34 -2.25
C LYS A 565 8.65 -30.42 -3.26
N ASP A 566 8.13 -31.63 -3.10
CA ASP A 566 8.44 -32.79 -3.94
C ASP A 566 7.41 -33.04 -5.05
N PHE A 567 6.42 -32.14 -5.19
CA PHE A 567 5.44 -32.19 -6.27
C PHE A 567 6.09 -32.07 -7.66
N MET A 568 5.55 -32.75 -8.67
CA MET A 568 6.13 -32.85 -10.02
C MET A 568 6.38 -31.53 -10.76
N LEU A 569 5.70 -30.43 -10.40
CA LEU A 569 5.90 -29.10 -10.97
C LEU A 569 6.63 -28.13 -10.02
N SER A 570 7.09 -28.59 -8.86
CA SER A 570 7.83 -27.76 -7.90
C SER A 570 9.35 -27.75 -8.16
N GLY A 571 9.86 -28.60 -9.05
CA GLY A 571 11.29 -28.72 -9.29
C GLY A 571 11.67 -29.86 -10.23
N ASP A 572 12.97 -30.01 -10.43
CA ASP A 572 13.59 -31.02 -11.30
C ASP A 572 14.38 -32.09 -10.51
N ARG A 573 14.14 -32.23 -9.20
CA ARG A 573 14.83 -33.23 -8.37
C ARG A 573 14.29 -34.64 -8.66
N PRO A 574 15.02 -35.71 -8.27
CA PRO A 574 14.52 -37.09 -8.38
C PRO A 574 13.13 -37.27 -7.75
N ALA A 575 12.88 -36.66 -6.59
CA ALA A 575 11.57 -36.70 -5.93
C ALA A 575 10.44 -36.11 -6.80
N ASN A 576 10.69 -35.01 -7.51
CA ASN A 576 9.71 -34.42 -8.44
C ASN A 576 9.44 -35.35 -9.62
N SER A 577 10.45 -36.08 -10.10
CA SER A 577 10.30 -37.09 -11.17
C SER A 577 9.49 -38.31 -10.69
N VAL A 578 9.71 -38.75 -9.44
CA VAL A 578 8.91 -39.80 -8.81
C VAL A 578 7.45 -39.36 -8.65
N SER A 579 7.21 -38.13 -8.16
CA SER A 579 5.85 -37.57 -8.10
C SER A 579 5.18 -37.55 -9.46
N ARG A 580 5.91 -37.24 -10.54
CA ARG A 580 5.37 -37.23 -11.90
C ARG A 580 4.93 -38.62 -12.32
N LYS A 581 5.73 -39.65 -12.02
CA LYS A 581 5.40 -41.04 -12.31
C LYS A 581 4.17 -41.49 -11.53
N ILE A 582 4.12 -41.21 -10.23
CA ILE A 582 2.97 -41.57 -9.38
C ILE A 582 1.66 -40.99 -9.93
N LEU A 583 1.65 -39.70 -10.23
CA LEU A 583 0.45 -39.04 -10.77
C LEU A 583 0.13 -39.52 -12.19
N HIS A 584 1.14 -39.75 -13.01
CA HIS A 584 0.96 -40.30 -14.35
C HIS A 584 0.29 -41.68 -14.29
N ASP A 585 0.84 -42.60 -13.51
CA ASP A 585 0.34 -43.98 -13.43
C ASP A 585 -1.06 -44.04 -12.79
N ALA A 586 -1.41 -43.09 -11.91
CA ALA A 586 -2.73 -42.99 -11.31
C ALA A 586 -3.79 -42.34 -12.23
N LEU A 587 -3.38 -41.34 -13.04
CA LEU A 587 -4.26 -40.60 -13.97
C LEU A 587 -4.46 -41.29 -15.32
N TYR A 588 -3.41 -41.87 -15.90
CA TYR A 588 -3.45 -42.43 -17.26
C TYR A 588 -3.63 -43.95 -17.22
N ILE A 589 -4.86 -44.37 -16.94
CA ILE A 589 -5.28 -45.78 -17.00
C ILE A 589 -5.89 -46.12 -18.36
N ASP A 590 -6.25 -47.39 -18.56
CA ASP A 590 -6.95 -47.86 -19.75
C ASP A 590 -8.19 -47.00 -20.03
N ARG A 591 -8.43 -46.69 -21.30
CA ARG A 591 -9.57 -45.87 -21.78
C ARG A 591 -9.61 -44.41 -21.30
N TRP A 592 -8.58 -43.88 -20.63
CA TRP A 592 -8.52 -42.46 -20.20
C TRP A 592 -8.98 -41.47 -21.27
N ARG A 593 -8.46 -41.59 -22.50
CA ARG A 593 -8.81 -40.67 -23.60
C ARG A 593 -10.31 -40.72 -23.96
N GLU A 594 -10.88 -41.92 -23.98
CA GLU A 594 -12.31 -42.13 -24.27
C GLU A 594 -13.18 -41.51 -23.18
N GLU A 595 -12.84 -41.76 -21.91
CA GLU A 595 -13.62 -41.27 -20.76
C GLU A 595 -13.55 -39.75 -20.63
N VAL A 596 -12.36 -39.15 -20.80
CA VAL A 596 -12.19 -37.68 -20.78
C VAL A 596 -12.99 -37.03 -21.92
N ARG A 597 -12.92 -37.60 -23.13
CA ARG A 597 -13.70 -37.09 -24.27
C ARG A 597 -15.20 -37.17 -23.98
N ALA A 598 -15.68 -38.33 -23.51
CA ALA A 598 -17.08 -38.53 -23.16
C ALA A 598 -17.54 -37.52 -22.09
N PHE A 599 -16.72 -37.33 -21.05
CA PHE A 599 -16.98 -36.36 -19.99
C PHE A 599 -17.14 -34.94 -20.53
N TYR A 600 -16.17 -34.45 -21.31
CA TYR A 600 -16.23 -33.07 -21.80
C TYR A 600 -17.34 -32.87 -22.83
N LYS A 601 -17.62 -33.86 -23.68
CA LYS A 601 -18.75 -33.83 -24.63
C LYS A 601 -20.08 -33.68 -23.87
N ASP A 602 -20.32 -34.53 -22.88
CA ASP A 602 -21.55 -34.51 -22.08
C ASP A 602 -21.68 -33.24 -21.22
N THR A 603 -20.65 -32.94 -20.43
CA THR A 603 -20.65 -31.83 -19.47
C THR A 603 -20.79 -30.48 -20.17
N THR A 604 -20.06 -30.25 -21.27
CA THR A 604 -20.14 -28.96 -21.97
C THR A 604 -21.50 -28.74 -22.63
N ILE A 605 -22.14 -29.79 -23.18
CA ILE A 605 -23.49 -29.70 -23.74
C ILE A 605 -24.51 -29.40 -22.63
N LYS A 606 -24.44 -30.12 -21.49
CA LYS A 606 -25.31 -29.88 -20.33
C LYS A 606 -25.18 -28.44 -19.81
N LEU A 607 -23.95 -27.96 -19.64
CA LEU A 607 -23.69 -26.58 -19.21
C LEU A 607 -24.18 -25.57 -20.24
N LEU A 608 -23.95 -25.81 -21.53
CA LEU A 608 -24.42 -24.91 -22.59
C LEU A 608 -25.94 -24.76 -22.58
N HIS A 609 -26.68 -25.87 -22.44
CA HIS A 609 -28.14 -25.82 -22.38
C HIS A 609 -28.68 -25.21 -21.09
N SER A 610 -28.08 -25.52 -19.94
CA SER A 610 -28.55 -25.04 -18.63
C SER A 610 -28.19 -23.57 -18.36
N LYS A 611 -27.06 -23.09 -18.90
CA LYS A 611 -26.56 -21.72 -18.66
C LYS A 611 -26.92 -20.75 -19.78
N ALA A 612 -27.40 -21.22 -20.93
CA ALA A 612 -27.93 -20.35 -21.98
C ALA A 612 -29.26 -19.71 -21.54
N TYR A 613 -29.41 -18.43 -21.83
CA TYR A 613 -30.62 -17.65 -21.52
C TYR A 613 -31.01 -16.77 -22.72
N LYS A 614 -32.26 -16.28 -22.73
CA LYS A 614 -32.75 -15.35 -23.75
C LYS A 614 -32.60 -13.91 -23.30
N LEU A 615 -31.74 -13.14 -23.98
CA LEU A 615 -31.65 -11.70 -23.82
C LEU A 615 -32.67 -11.00 -24.74
N GLY A 616 -33.51 -10.13 -24.17
CA GLY A 616 -34.55 -9.42 -24.92
C GLY A 616 -35.63 -10.31 -25.54
N GLY A 617 -35.76 -11.56 -25.06
CA GLY A 617 -36.73 -12.54 -25.56
C GLY A 617 -36.39 -13.20 -26.91
N THR A 618 -35.41 -12.68 -27.66
CA THR A 618 -35.11 -13.10 -29.03
C THR A 618 -33.71 -13.65 -29.24
N ILE A 619 -32.74 -13.26 -28.42
CA ILE A 619 -31.32 -13.63 -28.61
C ILE A 619 -30.94 -14.67 -27.56
N ASN A 620 -30.55 -15.88 -27.98
CA ASN A 620 -29.93 -16.85 -27.07
C ASN A 620 -28.49 -16.41 -26.78
N GLN A 621 -28.14 -16.30 -25.51
CA GLN A 621 -26.83 -15.87 -25.05
C GLN A 621 -26.32 -16.78 -23.93
N VAL A 622 -25.01 -16.97 -23.89
CA VAL A 622 -24.29 -17.69 -22.84
C VAL A 622 -22.91 -17.07 -22.69
N ASP A 623 -22.38 -17.00 -21.47
CA ASP A 623 -20.96 -16.71 -21.26
C ASP A 623 -20.18 -18.03 -21.39
N ILE A 624 -19.69 -18.31 -22.60
CA ILE A 624 -19.05 -19.60 -22.92
C ILE A 624 -17.80 -19.86 -22.06
N VAL A 625 -17.09 -18.81 -21.65
CA VAL A 625 -15.88 -18.95 -20.84
C VAL A 625 -16.26 -19.17 -19.38
N ARG A 626 -17.05 -18.26 -18.81
CA ARG A 626 -17.41 -18.29 -17.38
C ARG A 626 -18.30 -19.46 -17.03
N ASP A 627 -19.36 -19.69 -17.80
CA ASP A 627 -20.45 -20.57 -17.42
C ASP A 627 -20.31 -21.99 -17.99
N VAL A 628 -19.49 -22.19 -19.04
CA VAL A 628 -19.32 -23.49 -19.71
C VAL A 628 -17.89 -24.01 -19.58
N ILE A 629 -16.91 -23.34 -20.20
CA ILE A 629 -15.52 -23.83 -20.26
C ILE A 629 -14.94 -23.98 -18.86
N ASN A 630 -14.99 -22.92 -18.04
CA ASN A 630 -14.43 -22.95 -16.69
C ASN A 630 -15.15 -23.96 -15.80
N MET A 631 -16.47 -24.01 -15.86
CA MET A 631 -17.28 -24.93 -15.05
C MET A 631 -17.03 -26.39 -15.44
N ALA A 632 -16.90 -26.70 -16.74
CA ALA A 632 -16.57 -28.05 -17.20
C ALA A 632 -15.25 -28.56 -16.58
N HIS A 633 -14.24 -27.69 -16.47
CA HIS A 633 -12.97 -28.03 -15.82
C HIS A 633 -13.10 -28.18 -14.30
N VAL A 634 -13.98 -27.42 -13.65
CA VAL A 634 -14.30 -27.59 -12.22
C VAL A 634 -14.95 -28.95 -11.98
N HIS A 635 -15.96 -29.31 -12.76
CA HIS A 635 -16.62 -30.62 -12.68
C HIS A 635 -15.62 -31.75 -12.94
N PHE A 636 -14.78 -31.62 -13.97
CA PHE A 636 -13.76 -32.62 -14.29
C PHE A 636 -12.79 -32.80 -13.12
N CYS A 637 -12.23 -31.71 -12.61
CA CYS A 637 -11.31 -31.72 -11.48
C CYS A 637 -11.95 -32.31 -10.22
N SER A 638 -13.22 -31.98 -9.98
CA SER A 638 -13.96 -32.50 -8.84
C SER A 638 -14.22 -34.01 -8.96
N ALA A 639 -14.60 -34.48 -10.15
CA ALA A 639 -14.80 -35.90 -10.42
C ALA A 639 -13.50 -36.69 -10.29
N VAL A 640 -12.40 -36.18 -10.85
CA VAL A 640 -11.10 -36.85 -10.84
C VAL A 640 -10.54 -36.99 -9.42
N PHE A 641 -10.60 -35.93 -8.62
CA PHE A 641 -9.95 -35.87 -7.30
C PHE A 641 -10.91 -35.96 -6.10
N SER A 642 -12.19 -36.24 -6.34
CA SER A 642 -13.24 -36.28 -5.31
C SER A 642 -13.28 -35.00 -4.46
N LEU A 643 -13.29 -33.84 -5.13
CA LEU A 643 -13.40 -32.54 -4.45
C LEU A 643 -14.85 -32.30 -3.99
N PRO A 644 -15.08 -31.50 -2.93
CA PRO A 644 -16.40 -31.33 -2.33
C PRO A 644 -17.27 -30.32 -3.10
N LEU A 645 -17.46 -30.54 -4.41
CA LEU A 645 -18.32 -29.71 -5.26
C LEU A 645 -19.80 -29.97 -4.95
N LYS A 646 -20.55 -28.88 -4.82
CA LYS A 646 -22.00 -28.88 -4.63
C LYS A 646 -22.70 -28.79 -5.99
N THR A 647 -23.52 -29.79 -6.28
CA THR A 647 -24.35 -29.86 -7.49
C THR A 647 -25.78 -30.25 -7.10
N GLU A 648 -26.70 -30.32 -8.07
CA GLU A 648 -28.05 -30.84 -7.81
C GLU A 648 -28.00 -32.31 -7.39
N GLU A 649 -27.08 -33.07 -7.96
CA GLU A 649 -26.83 -34.49 -7.66
C GLU A 649 -26.06 -34.68 -6.34
N ASN A 650 -25.18 -33.74 -5.98
CA ASN A 650 -24.47 -33.72 -4.71
C ASN A 650 -24.83 -32.48 -3.85
N PRO A 651 -26.03 -32.43 -3.26
CA PRO A 651 -26.49 -31.27 -2.50
C PRO A 651 -25.70 -31.06 -1.18
N ARG A 652 -24.99 -32.10 -0.71
CA ARG A 652 -24.12 -32.05 0.48
C ARG A 652 -22.70 -31.56 0.18
N GLY A 653 -22.38 -31.25 -1.07
CA GLY A 653 -21.12 -30.58 -1.41
C GLY A 653 -20.95 -29.25 -0.67
N VAL A 654 -19.71 -28.85 -0.48
CA VAL A 654 -19.35 -27.67 0.34
C VAL A 654 -19.27 -26.40 -0.49
N TYR A 655 -18.66 -26.49 -1.68
CA TYR A 655 -18.44 -25.33 -2.54
C TYR A 655 -19.33 -25.36 -3.77
N THR A 656 -19.93 -24.23 -4.12
CA THR A 656 -20.55 -24.06 -5.44
C THR A 656 -19.51 -24.11 -6.57
N GLU A 657 -19.95 -24.30 -7.81
CA GLU A 657 -19.06 -24.30 -8.99
C GLU A 657 -18.17 -23.05 -9.04
N LYS A 658 -18.78 -21.88 -8.77
CA LYS A 658 -18.10 -20.59 -8.78
C LYS A 658 -17.08 -20.48 -7.65
N GLU A 659 -17.44 -20.86 -6.42
CA GLU A 659 -16.51 -20.78 -5.29
C GLU A 659 -15.30 -21.71 -5.48
N LEU A 660 -15.52 -22.93 -5.97
CA LEU A 660 -14.42 -23.86 -6.24
C LEU A 660 -13.54 -23.35 -7.39
N TYR A 661 -14.13 -22.79 -8.45
CA TYR A 661 -13.37 -22.13 -9.51
C TYR A 661 -12.52 -20.97 -8.97
N ASP A 662 -13.11 -20.08 -8.18
CA ASP A 662 -12.42 -18.90 -7.64
C ASP A 662 -11.22 -19.32 -6.77
N ILE A 663 -11.35 -20.38 -5.98
CA ILE A 663 -10.24 -20.98 -5.20
C ILE A 663 -9.14 -21.48 -6.14
N MET A 664 -9.47 -22.27 -7.16
CA MET A 664 -8.48 -22.84 -8.08
C MET A 664 -7.79 -21.77 -8.92
N ALA A 665 -8.54 -20.78 -9.41
CA ALA A 665 -8.00 -19.65 -10.15
C ALA A 665 -7.09 -18.78 -9.28
N LEU A 666 -7.42 -18.59 -7.99
CA LEU A 666 -6.57 -17.88 -7.04
C LEU A 666 -5.24 -18.61 -6.80
N VAL A 667 -5.27 -19.93 -6.59
CA VAL A 667 -4.07 -20.76 -6.43
C VAL A 667 -3.22 -20.74 -7.71
N PHE A 668 -3.85 -20.94 -8.87
CA PHE A 668 -3.17 -20.87 -10.16
C PHE A 668 -2.51 -19.51 -10.37
N LYS A 669 -3.23 -18.42 -10.10
CA LYS A 669 -2.70 -17.05 -10.24
C LYS A 669 -1.51 -16.82 -9.30
N CYS A 670 -1.60 -17.29 -8.06
CA CYS A 670 -0.51 -17.20 -7.09
C CYS A 670 0.74 -17.94 -7.55
N ILE A 671 0.59 -19.14 -8.10
CA ILE A 671 1.72 -19.97 -8.53
C ILE A 671 2.30 -19.45 -9.86
N PHE A 672 1.48 -19.19 -10.88
CA PHE A 672 1.95 -19.02 -12.25
C PHE A 672 1.83 -17.59 -12.80
N CYS A 673 1.03 -16.71 -12.17
CA CYS A 673 0.72 -15.37 -12.68
C CYS A 673 0.91 -14.26 -11.64
N ASP A 674 1.77 -14.46 -10.64
CA ASP A 674 2.12 -13.43 -9.67
C ASP A 674 3.10 -12.41 -10.28
N THR A 675 2.55 -11.34 -10.84
CA THR A 675 3.28 -10.35 -11.64
C THR A 675 3.23 -8.94 -11.07
N ASP A 676 2.42 -8.70 -10.03
CA ASP A 676 2.24 -7.39 -9.40
C ASP A 676 2.84 -7.42 -7.98
N PRO A 677 4.04 -6.85 -7.77
CA PRO A 677 4.72 -6.88 -6.46
C PRO A 677 3.88 -6.31 -5.30
N ALA A 678 3.06 -5.28 -5.56
CA ALA A 678 2.24 -4.65 -4.53
C ALA A 678 1.01 -5.50 -4.14
N LYS A 679 0.62 -6.47 -4.96
CA LYS A 679 -0.52 -7.39 -4.69
C LYS A 679 -0.06 -8.80 -4.31
N SER A 680 1.21 -9.12 -4.54
CA SER A 680 1.78 -10.45 -4.32
C SER A 680 1.59 -10.99 -2.90
N PHE A 681 1.79 -10.15 -1.86
CA PHE A 681 1.58 -10.58 -0.48
C PHE A 681 0.14 -11.02 -0.20
N ALA A 682 -0.83 -10.17 -0.55
CA ALA A 682 -2.25 -10.44 -0.36
C ALA A 682 -2.71 -11.67 -1.17
N LEU A 683 -2.22 -11.79 -2.41
CA LEU A 683 -2.47 -12.94 -3.27
C LEU A 683 -2.01 -14.25 -2.60
N HIS A 684 -0.80 -14.26 -2.05
CA HIS A 684 -0.26 -15.43 -1.36
C HIS A 684 -0.98 -15.76 -0.06
N GLU A 685 -1.34 -14.77 0.75
CA GLU A 685 -2.09 -14.99 1.99
C GLU A 685 -3.48 -15.58 1.70
N ALA A 686 -4.21 -14.98 0.75
CA ALA A 686 -5.53 -15.46 0.35
C ALA A 686 -5.43 -16.87 -0.28
N ALA A 687 -4.45 -17.11 -1.15
CA ALA A 687 -4.25 -18.43 -1.76
C ALA A 687 -3.90 -19.48 -0.72
N ARG A 688 -3.06 -19.15 0.28
CA ARG A 688 -2.70 -20.06 1.37
C ARG A 688 -3.91 -20.39 2.23
N GLU A 689 -4.68 -19.40 2.66
CA GLU A 689 -5.88 -19.61 3.47
C GLU A 689 -6.90 -20.53 2.77
N ASN A 690 -7.16 -20.28 1.49
CA ASN A 690 -8.08 -21.10 0.69
C ASN A 690 -7.53 -22.52 0.47
N SER A 691 -6.24 -22.66 0.15
CA SER A 691 -5.58 -23.97 0.00
C SER A 691 -5.64 -24.77 1.30
N GLN A 692 -5.41 -24.12 2.46
CA GLN A 692 -5.44 -24.76 3.76
C GLN A 692 -6.86 -25.21 4.17
N THR A 693 -7.88 -24.45 3.76
CA THR A 693 -9.28 -24.80 4.04
C THR A 693 -9.76 -25.95 3.15
N LEU A 694 -9.54 -25.86 1.84
CA LEU A 694 -9.88 -26.93 0.90
C LEU A 694 -9.12 -28.22 1.25
N GLY A 695 -7.83 -28.13 1.57
CA GLY A 695 -7.02 -29.29 1.88
C GLY A 695 -7.45 -30.05 3.13
N ARG A 696 -8.02 -29.37 4.15
CA ARG A 696 -8.62 -30.07 5.30
C ARG A 696 -9.83 -30.93 4.89
N LEU A 697 -10.66 -30.44 3.98
CA LEU A 697 -11.82 -31.20 3.49
C LEU A 697 -11.38 -32.41 2.65
N VAL A 698 -10.41 -32.20 1.75
CA VAL A 698 -9.84 -33.29 0.94
C VAL A 698 -9.15 -34.33 1.83
N MET A 699 -8.44 -33.89 2.89
CA MET A 699 -7.82 -34.78 3.86
C MET A 699 -8.84 -35.68 4.56
N THR A 700 -9.94 -35.13 5.05
CA THR A 700 -11.03 -35.91 5.66
C THR A 700 -11.57 -36.96 4.69
N ASN A 701 -11.72 -36.61 3.41
CA ASN A 701 -12.20 -37.55 2.39
C ASN A 701 -11.19 -38.69 2.15
N VAL A 702 -9.90 -38.37 1.98
CA VAL A 702 -8.85 -39.38 1.77
C VAL A 702 -8.70 -40.31 2.98
N GLU A 703 -8.79 -39.78 4.21
CA GLU A 703 -8.76 -40.61 5.43
C GLU A 703 -9.96 -41.53 5.54
N LEU A 704 -11.15 -41.06 5.14
CA LEU A 704 -12.36 -41.88 5.12
C LEU A 704 -12.17 -43.05 4.15
N ILE A 705 -11.77 -42.77 2.91
CA ILE A 705 -11.51 -43.79 1.87
C ILE A 705 -10.48 -44.81 2.35
N LYS A 706 -9.38 -44.37 2.98
CA LYS A 706 -8.36 -45.26 3.55
C LYS A 706 -8.94 -46.23 4.60
N ARG A 707 -9.91 -45.81 5.41
CA ARG A 707 -10.51 -46.64 6.47
C ARG A 707 -11.60 -47.58 5.96
N THR A 708 -12.39 -47.13 4.99
CA THR A 708 -13.61 -47.82 4.55
C THR A 708 -13.44 -48.60 3.25
N GLY A 709 -12.33 -48.40 2.53
CA GLY A 709 -12.17 -48.89 1.17
C GLY A 709 -13.33 -48.39 0.28
N PHE A 710 -13.87 -49.27 -0.56
CA PHE A 710 -15.01 -48.97 -1.44
C PHE A 710 -16.39 -49.01 -0.75
N LEU A 711 -16.47 -49.31 0.57
CA LEU A 711 -17.71 -49.74 1.24
C LEU A 711 -18.45 -48.69 2.09
N ALA A 712 -18.09 -47.40 2.06
CA ALA A 712 -18.90 -46.37 2.74
C ALA A 712 -18.97 -45.05 1.97
N PRO A 713 -20.18 -44.62 1.54
CA PRO A 713 -20.38 -43.33 0.93
C PRO A 713 -20.94 -42.32 1.92
N LEU A 714 -20.17 -41.26 2.20
CA LEU A 714 -20.80 -39.97 2.51
C LEU A 714 -21.03 -39.13 1.24
N ILE A 715 -20.46 -39.55 0.09
CA ILE A 715 -20.51 -38.86 -1.21
C ILE A 715 -20.95 -39.80 -2.37
N ASP A 716 -21.36 -41.06 -2.15
CA ASP A 716 -22.10 -41.77 -3.22
C ASP A 716 -23.56 -41.30 -3.24
N ARG A 717 -23.79 -40.33 -4.11
CA ARG A 717 -24.59 -40.54 -5.31
C ARG A 717 -24.39 -39.32 -6.20
N ILE A 718 -23.18 -39.17 -6.75
CA ILE A 718 -23.13 -38.65 -8.12
C ILE A 718 -23.78 -39.76 -8.93
N ASP A 719 -25.05 -39.60 -9.26
CA ASP A 719 -25.68 -40.48 -10.23
C ASP A 719 -24.88 -40.29 -11.52
N ARG A 720 -23.97 -41.24 -11.77
CA ARG A 720 -23.23 -41.37 -13.02
C ARG A 720 -24.29 -41.65 -14.08
N HIS A 721 -24.94 -40.61 -14.59
CA HIS A 721 -25.57 -40.74 -15.90
C HIS A 721 -24.42 -41.13 -16.86
N ASP A 722 -24.38 -42.43 -17.16
CA ASP A 722 -23.51 -43.14 -18.12
C ASP A 722 -22.12 -43.67 -17.68
N ASN A 723 -21.84 -43.89 -16.39
CA ASN A 723 -20.58 -44.58 -15.97
C ASN A 723 -19.28 -43.85 -16.42
N ILE A 724 -19.36 -42.56 -16.77
CA ILE A 724 -18.24 -41.74 -17.24
C ILE A 724 -17.29 -41.40 -16.08
N LEU A 725 -15.98 -41.57 -16.27
CA LEU A 725 -14.94 -41.44 -15.24
C LEU A 725 -15.17 -42.37 -14.03
N ALA A 726 -15.73 -43.56 -14.27
CA ALA A 726 -16.05 -44.53 -13.24
C ALA A 726 -14.85 -44.95 -12.38
N ASP A 727 -13.67 -44.96 -12.98
CA ASP A 727 -12.41 -45.33 -12.33
C ASP A 727 -11.69 -44.15 -11.65
N TYR A 728 -12.33 -42.99 -11.50
CA TYR A 728 -11.78 -41.83 -10.80
C TYR A 728 -12.49 -41.51 -9.48
N GLY A 729 -12.14 -40.38 -8.85
CA GLY A 729 -12.64 -40.00 -7.54
C GLY A 729 -12.09 -40.91 -6.44
N ILE A 730 -12.94 -41.80 -5.91
CA ILE A 730 -12.55 -42.75 -4.87
C ILE A 730 -11.47 -43.71 -5.38
N HIS A 731 -11.61 -44.24 -6.60
CA HIS A 731 -10.64 -45.18 -7.17
C HIS A 731 -9.29 -44.52 -7.47
N MET A 732 -9.29 -43.25 -7.89
CA MET A 732 -8.08 -42.45 -8.05
C MET A 732 -7.34 -42.28 -6.72
N ILE A 733 -8.08 -41.93 -5.66
CA ILE A 733 -7.51 -41.80 -4.31
C ILE A 733 -6.98 -43.13 -3.80
N GLN A 734 -7.67 -44.24 -4.06
CA GLN A 734 -7.22 -45.57 -3.68
C GLN A 734 -5.92 -45.96 -4.39
N ARG A 735 -5.81 -45.73 -5.71
CA ARG A 735 -4.56 -45.95 -6.45
C ARG A 735 -3.39 -45.17 -5.85
N LEU A 736 -3.63 -43.94 -5.40
CA LEU A 736 -2.61 -43.14 -4.71
C LEU A 736 -2.26 -43.72 -3.32
N LEU A 737 -3.25 -44.22 -2.57
CA LEU A 737 -3.02 -44.89 -1.27
C LEU A 737 -2.21 -46.19 -1.44
N ASP A 738 -2.45 -46.93 -2.52
CA ASP A 738 -1.76 -48.20 -2.82
C ASP A 738 -0.27 -48.01 -3.14
N THR A 739 0.17 -46.77 -3.41
CA THR A 739 1.61 -46.44 -3.52
C THR A 739 2.37 -46.51 -2.19
N GLY A 740 1.65 -46.62 -1.06
CA GLY A 740 2.23 -46.64 0.29
C GLY A 740 2.51 -45.25 0.86
N LEU A 741 2.18 -44.17 0.14
CA LEU A 741 2.34 -42.81 0.64
C LEU A 741 1.36 -42.51 1.80
N PRO A 742 1.79 -41.74 2.81
CA PRO A 742 0.88 -41.23 3.83
C PRO A 742 -0.23 -40.37 3.22
N PRO A 743 -1.46 -40.39 3.76
CA PRO A 743 -2.55 -39.54 3.29
C PRO A 743 -2.21 -38.04 3.20
N GLN A 744 -1.39 -37.55 4.12
CA GLN A 744 -0.96 -36.15 4.10
C GLN A 744 -0.11 -35.83 2.88
N ASP A 745 0.84 -36.69 2.51
CA ASP A 745 1.64 -36.53 1.28
C ASP A 745 0.78 -36.62 0.02
N ILE A 746 -0.17 -37.56 -0.02
CA ILE A 746 -1.13 -37.68 -1.12
C ILE A 746 -1.90 -36.37 -1.31
N VAL A 747 -2.46 -35.81 -0.23
CA VAL A 747 -3.29 -34.60 -0.31
C VAL A 747 -2.46 -33.35 -0.61
N TRP A 748 -1.45 -33.08 0.22
CA TRP A 748 -0.75 -31.80 0.22
C TRP A 748 0.41 -31.75 -0.78
N SER A 749 1.03 -32.88 -1.13
CA SER A 749 2.13 -32.91 -2.11
C SER A 749 1.69 -33.31 -3.52
N HIS A 750 0.56 -33.99 -3.69
CA HIS A 750 0.15 -34.51 -5.01
C HIS A 750 -1.21 -33.99 -5.48
N LEU A 751 -2.28 -34.21 -4.72
CA LEU A 751 -3.66 -33.90 -5.15
C LEU A 751 -3.91 -32.39 -5.29
N LEU A 752 -3.73 -31.62 -4.21
CA LEU A 752 -4.07 -30.20 -4.21
C LEU A 752 -3.24 -29.37 -5.22
N PRO A 753 -1.91 -29.53 -5.32
CA PRO A 753 -1.14 -28.81 -6.32
C PRO A 753 -1.53 -29.17 -7.76
N THR A 754 -1.91 -30.43 -8.01
CA THR A 754 -2.39 -30.87 -9.33
C THR A 754 -3.74 -30.24 -9.66
N ALA A 755 -4.70 -30.31 -8.73
CA ALA A 755 -6.02 -29.71 -8.89
C ALA A 755 -5.92 -28.19 -9.14
N GLY A 756 -5.11 -27.49 -8.34
CA GLY A 756 -4.87 -26.06 -8.48
C GLY A 756 -4.21 -25.66 -9.80
N GLY A 757 -3.35 -26.54 -10.36
CA GLY A 757 -2.74 -26.32 -11.67
C GLY A 757 -3.64 -26.67 -12.86
N MET A 758 -4.70 -27.45 -12.67
CA MET A 758 -5.48 -28.01 -13.77
C MET A 758 -6.60 -27.09 -14.26
N VAL A 759 -7.45 -26.58 -13.35
CA VAL A 759 -8.72 -25.92 -13.73
C VAL A 759 -8.48 -24.65 -14.54
N ALA A 760 -7.72 -23.69 -13.99
CA ALA A 760 -7.53 -22.39 -14.61
C ALA A 760 -6.65 -22.46 -15.87
N ASN A 761 -5.61 -23.31 -15.88
CA ASN A 761 -4.73 -23.47 -17.03
C ASN A 761 -5.50 -24.00 -18.25
N GLN A 762 -6.26 -25.08 -18.05
CA GLN A 762 -6.98 -25.72 -19.14
C GLN A 762 -8.18 -24.88 -19.59
N GLY A 763 -8.84 -24.18 -18.66
CA GLY A 763 -9.86 -23.17 -18.99
C GLY A 763 -9.30 -22.03 -19.86
N GLN A 764 -8.13 -21.50 -19.48
CA GLN A 764 -7.41 -20.47 -20.26
C GLN A 764 -7.06 -20.96 -21.66
N LEU A 765 -6.41 -22.12 -21.80
CA LEU A 765 -6.04 -22.69 -23.08
C LEU A 765 -7.27 -22.93 -23.97
N SER A 766 -8.32 -23.53 -23.42
CA SER A 766 -9.58 -23.79 -24.14
C SER A 766 -10.23 -22.49 -24.64
N SER A 767 -10.19 -21.44 -23.82
CA SER A 767 -10.73 -20.13 -24.19
C SER A 767 -9.88 -19.43 -25.26
N GLN A 768 -8.55 -19.54 -25.18
CA GLN A 768 -7.64 -19.00 -26.21
C GLN A 768 -7.80 -19.72 -27.55
N CYS A 769 -7.93 -21.05 -27.54
CA CYS A 769 -8.23 -21.83 -28.73
C CYS A 769 -9.57 -21.41 -29.35
N LEU A 770 -10.62 -21.27 -28.53
CA LEU A 770 -11.92 -20.82 -29.01
C LEU A 770 -11.86 -19.41 -29.60
N ASP A 771 -11.19 -18.47 -28.92
CA ASP A 771 -11.01 -17.09 -29.41
C ASP A 771 -10.29 -17.06 -30.76
N TYR A 772 -9.20 -17.84 -30.92
CA TYR A 772 -8.51 -17.99 -32.19
C TYR A 772 -9.43 -18.52 -33.30
N TYR A 773 -10.15 -19.61 -33.05
CA TYR A 773 -11.03 -20.20 -34.08
C TYR A 773 -12.25 -19.34 -34.41
N LEU A 774 -12.68 -18.46 -33.50
CA LEU A 774 -13.73 -17.46 -33.76
C LEU A 774 -13.18 -16.17 -34.40
N SER A 775 -11.87 -15.95 -34.36
CA SER A 775 -11.23 -14.81 -35.03
C SER A 775 -11.29 -14.92 -36.55
N LYS A 776 -11.05 -13.80 -37.25
CA LYS A 776 -10.97 -13.80 -38.72
C LYS A 776 -9.92 -14.77 -39.25
N GLU A 777 -8.78 -14.88 -38.58
CA GLU A 777 -7.66 -15.74 -38.99
C GLU A 777 -8.01 -17.22 -38.82
N GLY A 778 -8.45 -17.63 -37.64
CA GLY A 778 -8.75 -19.03 -37.35
C GLY A 778 -10.08 -19.54 -37.94
N SER A 779 -11.03 -18.65 -38.26
CA SER A 779 -12.36 -19.03 -38.76
C SER A 779 -12.36 -19.87 -40.03
N VAL A 780 -11.28 -19.82 -40.82
CA VAL A 780 -11.10 -20.65 -42.03
C VAL A 780 -11.09 -22.14 -41.73
N HIS A 781 -10.74 -22.54 -40.50
CA HIS A 781 -10.67 -23.93 -40.08
C HIS A 781 -12.01 -24.48 -39.56
N LEU A 782 -12.95 -23.62 -39.14
CA LEU A 782 -14.22 -24.03 -38.52
C LEU A 782 -15.06 -25.01 -39.37
N PRO A 783 -15.20 -24.84 -40.71
CA PRO A 783 -15.98 -25.77 -41.52
C PRO A 783 -15.42 -27.20 -41.49
N GLU A 784 -14.10 -27.36 -41.55
CA GLU A 784 -13.46 -28.67 -41.50
C GLU A 784 -13.52 -29.26 -40.09
N ILE A 785 -13.29 -28.45 -39.05
CA ILE A 785 -13.47 -28.89 -37.65
C ILE A 785 -14.89 -29.44 -37.44
N ARG A 786 -15.91 -28.72 -37.93
CA ARG A 786 -17.32 -29.14 -37.83
C ARG A 786 -17.63 -30.42 -38.60
N LYS A 787 -16.97 -30.62 -39.74
CA LYS A 787 -17.11 -31.84 -40.54
C LYS A 787 -16.49 -33.01 -39.79
N LEU A 788 -15.24 -32.88 -39.36
CA LEU A 788 -14.51 -33.91 -38.62
C LEU A 788 -15.20 -34.28 -37.30
N SER A 789 -15.71 -33.29 -36.55
CA SER A 789 -16.40 -33.51 -35.27
C SER A 789 -17.71 -34.31 -35.39
N LYS A 790 -18.23 -34.50 -36.61
CA LYS A 790 -19.45 -35.28 -36.89
C LYS A 790 -19.18 -36.67 -37.43
N LEU A 791 -17.93 -36.98 -37.81
CA LEU A 791 -17.58 -38.28 -38.38
C LEU A 791 -17.51 -39.38 -37.31
N ASP A 792 -17.19 -39.01 -36.08
CA ASP A 792 -17.05 -39.91 -34.93
C ASP A 792 -16.16 -41.14 -35.21
N THR A 793 -15.08 -40.94 -35.98
CA THR A 793 -14.07 -41.97 -36.26
C THR A 793 -12.72 -41.64 -35.61
N PRO A 794 -11.91 -42.66 -35.26
CA PRO A 794 -10.57 -42.46 -34.67
C PRO A 794 -9.65 -41.57 -35.52
N GLU A 795 -9.75 -41.63 -36.85
CA GLU A 795 -8.93 -40.83 -37.77
C GLU A 795 -9.32 -39.35 -37.72
N ALA A 796 -10.62 -39.05 -37.65
CA ALA A 796 -11.11 -37.69 -37.50
C ALA A 796 -10.68 -37.09 -36.16
N ASP A 797 -10.70 -37.90 -35.10
CA ASP A 797 -10.22 -37.48 -33.78
C ASP A 797 -8.72 -37.24 -33.75
N ASP A 798 -7.90 -38.09 -34.39
CA ASP A 798 -6.44 -37.91 -34.47
C ASP A 798 -6.07 -36.64 -35.25
N ILE A 799 -6.85 -36.28 -36.29
CA ILE A 799 -6.67 -35.01 -37.00
C ILE A 799 -7.04 -33.82 -36.11
N LEU A 800 -8.12 -33.90 -35.34
CA LEU A 800 -8.55 -32.82 -34.43
C LEU A 800 -7.57 -32.63 -33.25
N LEU A 801 -6.78 -33.64 -32.90
CA LEU A 801 -5.80 -33.60 -31.82
C LEU A 801 -4.42 -33.09 -32.25
N ARG A 802 -4.12 -33.06 -33.54
CA ARG A 802 -2.85 -32.55 -34.11
C ARG A 802 -2.93 -31.06 -34.35
#